data_AF-A0A9Q9AXG3-F1
#
_entry.id   AF-A0A9Q9AXG3-F1
#
_cell.length_a   1.000
_cell.length_b   1.000
_cell.length_c   1.000
_cell.angle_alpha   90.00
_cell.angle_beta   90.00
_cell.angle_gamma   90.00
#
_symmetry.space_group_name_H-M   'P 1'
#
loop_
_entity.id
_entity.type
_entity.pdbx_description
1 polymer ?
#
loop_
_entity_poly.entity_id
_entity_poly.type
_entity_poly.pdbx_seq_one_letter_code
_entity_poly.pdbx_strand_id
1 'polypeptide(L)'
;MAGTTGVYWLTPTWMVASLLTGIAFAIAHHFFYQSLDQTTAPTTDDYYSVAGSHMAKQQFNTAVGTAFAFLVKASLVFAVSFAYFQTALHVAKRGRQVLTIGNMDVLLSALGNAISLGNAKFWWRQPMLFLIALIIWLIPIASVVTPATLSVGIRIPSSREVQVPDIALQSLKLVADMRRASPSSTSWNCSNSGPSLSGDAENCQISAEYTYDGPGSTVRRIAQATAAQGAILAVEAPAPNSSWTMSFSGPHLSCQPVTEVTERIFQESIANYSFGLNASGTCRNAPGYIAWSPPTCASCEINDEEVDARRVAPFTQPRVSRTADVNSWVLNSWRYTDRFQSAPQSFYMFASVAPMQRYPEIMGSRACMIRDENITFTQKASKLVRSPETSMLRCDLYNATYKLDFEFINGAQTVTTQISEVDTEPVEFAHNVRGMAAESLDHTRCDMLSLRDTPFNELDCTLDTRVLQSLSYQAIMDSFTELLHGLVYIAYNAEDGENVVSNSSAPSTILVETKELNFLRNASAYLLDLTEEMYAKLGGPRKGQWQSLQEIKPSWGDSLFRGLGPASESSLDLPLSEALEQLFQNITISMMSSPLLQSDNSSAFRPAPVEVTFGMRENVYEYAQEKLWLAYGLAIGTSCAIVILGLLIIYLHGAAFEDEFSTCLRLSRGAIIDAEIREQDYNGSAPLPGYVKKMQIRFPEGSEASSVKRGTYEAVATESEQQYDQVPIPSHTSIGSVSTLADHGPVGHDTLAGQHERTALVNDHTGLVQEQVVLASSPGVVHPDD
;
A
#
# COMPACT_ATOMS: atom_id res chain seq x y z
N MET A 1 -66.62 -53.24 -0.34
CA MET A 1 -66.74 -51.76 -0.43
C MET A 1 -66.16 -51.35 -1.77
N ALA A 2 -66.80 -50.43 -2.51
CA ALA A 2 -66.24 -49.93 -3.76
C ALA A 2 -65.21 -48.83 -3.46
N GLY A 3 -63.96 -49.01 -3.90
CA GLY A 3 -62.91 -48.00 -3.72
C GLY A 3 -63.13 -46.80 -4.62
N THR A 4 -63.02 -45.60 -4.07
CA THR A 4 -63.18 -44.34 -4.82
C THR A 4 -62.08 -44.17 -5.86
N THR A 5 -62.45 -44.03 -7.12
CA THR A 5 -61.54 -43.66 -8.22
C THR A 5 -61.16 -42.18 -8.09
N GLY A 6 -60.12 -41.89 -7.32
CA GLY A 6 -59.54 -40.56 -7.17
C GLY A 6 -58.06 -40.54 -7.55
N VAL A 7 -57.60 -39.42 -8.12
CA VAL A 7 -56.18 -39.17 -8.38
C VAL A 7 -55.43 -39.17 -7.05
N TYR A 8 -54.38 -39.99 -6.93
CA TYR A 8 -53.48 -39.93 -5.78
C TYR A 8 -52.57 -38.71 -5.92
N TRP A 9 -52.92 -37.62 -5.25
CA TRP A 9 -52.29 -36.30 -5.43
C TRP A 9 -50.83 -36.21 -4.98
N LEU A 10 -50.31 -37.18 -4.22
CA LEU A 10 -48.93 -37.16 -3.74
C LEU A 10 -47.91 -37.17 -4.90
N THR A 11 -48.13 -38.01 -5.92
CA THR A 11 -47.24 -38.15 -7.08
C THR A 11 -47.15 -36.85 -7.92
N PRO A 12 -48.24 -36.21 -8.37
CA PRO A 12 -48.16 -34.91 -9.04
C PRO A 12 -47.67 -33.79 -8.11
N THR A 13 -47.93 -33.86 -6.79
CA THR A 13 -47.39 -32.88 -5.83
C THR A 13 -45.87 -32.96 -5.77
N TRP A 14 -45.28 -34.16 -5.65
CA TRP A 14 -43.81 -34.31 -5.68
C TRP A 14 -43.21 -33.85 -7.00
N MET A 15 -43.82 -34.23 -8.13
CA MET A 15 -43.36 -33.86 -9.48
C MET A 15 -43.33 -32.33 -9.70
N VAL A 16 -44.31 -31.59 -9.18
CA VAL A 16 -44.34 -30.11 -9.25
C VAL A 16 -43.44 -29.48 -8.18
N ALA A 17 -43.45 -30.00 -6.96
CA ALA A 17 -42.63 -29.47 -5.86
C ALA A 17 -41.13 -29.58 -6.16
N SER A 18 -40.66 -30.68 -6.77
CA SER A 18 -39.26 -30.83 -7.16
C SER A 18 -38.87 -29.89 -8.31
N LEU A 19 -39.75 -29.67 -9.29
CA LEU A 19 -39.53 -28.67 -10.34
C LEU A 19 -39.39 -27.25 -9.76
N LEU A 20 -40.29 -26.86 -8.86
CA LEU A 20 -40.24 -25.56 -8.17
C LEU A 20 -38.99 -25.43 -7.28
N THR A 21 -38.58 -26.51 -6.62
CA THR A 21 -37.35 -26.57 -5.81
C THR A 21 -36.10 -26.36 -6.67
N GLY A 22 -36.05 -26.96 -7.86
CA GLY A 22 -34.96 -26.73 -8.82
C GLY A 22 -34.88 -25.30 -9.33
N ILE A 23 -36.03 -24.66 -9.58
CA ILE A 23 -36.11 -23.23 -9.92
C ILE A 23 -35.61 -22.36 -8.75
N ALA A 24 -36.01 -22.67 -7.51
CA ALA A 24 -35.57 -21.94 -6.33
C ALA A 24 -34.05 -22.04 -6.12
N PHE A 25 -33.45 -23.23 -6.28
CA PHE A 25 -31.99 -23.39 -6.19
C PHE A 25 -31.24 -22.70 -7.34
N ALA A 26 -31.79 -22.66 -8.56
CA ALA A 26 -31.19 -21.91 -9.67
C ALA A 26 -31.18 -20.39 -9.41
N ILE A 27 -32.27 -19.86 -8.83
CA ILE A 27 -32.36 -18.46 -8.39
C ILE A 27 -31.39 -18.17 -7.24
N ALA A 28 -31.28 -19.08 -6.25
CA ALA A 28 -30.34 -18.93 -5.15
C ALA A 28 -28.88 -18.93 -5.63
N HIS A 29 -28.52 -19.78 -6.61
CA HIS A 29 -27.20 -19.79 -7.24
C HIS A 29 -26.90 -18.46 -7.95
N HIS A 30 -27.87 -17.93 -8.70
CA HIS A 30 -27.75 -16.64 -9.37
C HIS A 30 -27.47 -15.50 -8.37
N PHE A 31 -28.27 -15.38 -7.30
CA PHE A 31 -28.06 -14.34 -6.29
C PHE A 31 -26.76 -14.54 -5.49
N PHE A 32 -26.35 -15.79 -5.21
CA PHE A 32 -25.07 -16.06 -4.57
C PHE A 32 -23.89 -15.59 -5.42
N TYR A 33 -23.85 -15.95 -6.72
CA TYR A 33 -22.79 -15.47 -7.62
C TYR A 33 -22.87 -13.97 -7.89
N GLN A 34 -24.08 -13.38 -7.96
CA GLN A 34 -24.24 -11.93 -8.05
C GLN A 34 -23.74 -11.19 -6.79
N SER A 35 -23.83 -11.79 -5.60
CA SER A 35 -23.27 -11.22 -4.37
C SER A 35 -21.74 -11.28 -4.29
N LEU A 36 -21.09 -12.03 -5.20
CA LEU A 36 -19.64 -12.11 -5.33
C LEU A 36 -19.09 -11.26 -6.49
N ASP A 37 -19.89 -10.95 -7.51
CA ASP A 37 -19.44 -10.20 -8.69
C ASP A 37 -18.83 -8.84 -8.32
N GLN A 38 -17.73 -8.48 -8.98
CA GLN A 38 -16.92 -7.28 -8.73
C GLN A 38 -16.35 -7.14 -7.29
N THR A 39 -16.52 -8.13 -6.41
CA THR A 39 -15.81 -8.15 -5.12
C THR A 39 -14.37 -8.58 -5.31
N THR A 40 -13.47 -8.09 -4.45
CA THR A 40 -12.05 -8.44 -4.44
C THR A 40 -11.87 -9.94 -4.28
N ALA A 41 -11.22 -10.59 -5.26
CA ALA A 41 -10.99 -12.01 -5.20
C ALA A 41 -9.91 -12.32 -4.13
N PRO A 42 -10.19 -13.24 -3.20
CA PRO A 42 -9.33 -13.51 -2.04
C PRO A 42 -7.95 -14.06 -2.46
N THR A 43 -6.91 -13.63 -1.76
CA THR A 43 -5.54 -14.14 -1.92
C THR A 43 -5.36 -15.52 -1.26
N THR A 44 -4.17 -16.11 -1.39
CA THR A 44 -3.84 -17.44 -0.82
C THR A 44 -3.96 -17.51 0.70
N ASP A 45 -3.84 -16.37 1.37
CA ASP A 45 -3.76 -16.25 2.83
C ASP A 45 -5.13 -15.95 3.45
N ASP A 46 -6.17 -15.89 2.61
CA ASP A 46 -7.49 -15.40 2.97
C ASP A 46 -8.48 -16.58 3.12
N TYR A 47 -8.75 -16.94 4.39
CA TYR A 47 -9.46 -18.17 4.76
C TYR A 47 -10.83 -17.90 5.41
N TYR A 48 -11.74 -18.86 5.27
CA TYR A 48 -12.87 -19.03 6.19
C TYR A 48 -12.58 -20.16 7.17
N SER A 49 -12.81 -19.92 8.47
CA SER A 49 -12.78 -20.93 9.52
C SER A 49 -14.17 -21.59 9.65
N VAL A 50 -14.36 -22.76 9.05
CA VAL A 50 -15.65 -23.49 9.05
C VAL A 50 -15.47 -24.84 9.71
N ALA A 51 -16.26 -25.12 10.75
CA ALA A 51 -16.24 -26.37 11.51
C ALA A 51 -14.85 -26.81 12.03
N GLY A 52 -13.99 -25.85 12.39
CA GLY A 52 -12.61 -26.12 12.83
C GLY A 52 -11.59 -26.36 11.71
N SER A 53 -12.00 -26.23 10.44
CA SER A 53 -11.11 -26.29 9.28
C SER A 53 -10.89 -24.91 8.66
N HIS A 54 -9.67 -24.66 8.17
CA HIS A 54 -9.35 -23.48 7.36
C HIS A 54 -9.53 -23.85 5.89
N MET A 55 -10.44 -23.16 5.21
CA MET A 55 -10.69 -23.32 3.78
C MET A 55 -10.40 -21.99 3.08
N ALA A 56 -9.62 -22.00 2.01
CA ALA A 56 -9.37 -20.79 1.22
C ALA A 56 -10.69 -20.25 0.68
N LYS A 57 -10.97 -18.95 0.84
CA LYS A 57 -12.27 -18.35 0.50
C LYS A 57 -12.68 -18.63 -0.96
N GLN A 58 -11.72 -18.68 -1.88
CA GLN A 58 -11.95 -19.04 -3.28
C GLN A 58 -12.51 -20.46 -3.44
N GLN A 59 -11.89 -21.46 -2.80
CA GLN A 59 -12.33 -22.85 -2.87
C GLN A 59 -13.72 -23.03 -2.27
N PHE A 60 -14.00 -22.34 -1.16
CA PHE A 60 -15.31 -22.35 -0.52
C PHE A 60 -16.41 -21.79 -1.45
N ASN A 61 -16.17 -20.63 -2.07
CA ASN A 61 -17.14 -20.01 -2.99
C ASN A 61 -17.46 -20.92 -4.19
N THR A 62 -16.44 -21.56 -4.79
CA THR A 62 -16.67 -22.53 -5.87
C THR A 62 -17.40 -23.79 -5.39
N ALA A 63 -17.12 -24.28 -4.18
CA ALA A 63 -17.80 -25.44 -3.61
C ALA A 63 -19.29 -25.19 -3.32
N VAL A 64 -19.67 -23.97 -2.91
CA VAL A 64 -21.08 -23.58 -2.78
C VAL A 64 -21.78 -23.57 -4.15
N GLY A 65 -21.12 -23.07 -5.20
CA GLY A 65 -21.64 -23.11 -6.57
C GLY A 65 -21.84 -24.53 -7.12
N THR A 66 -20.91 -25.46 -6.86
CA THR A 66 -21.08 -26.88 -7.25
C THR A 66 -22.20 -27.56 -6.46
N ALA A 67 -22.39 -27.23 -5.18
CA ALA A 67 -23.49 -27.72 -4.36
C ALA A 67 -24.87 -27.26 -4.92
N PHE A 68 -25.02 -25.97 -5.27
CA PHE A 68 -26.23 -25.48 -5.93
C PHE A 68 -26.48 -26.19 -7.27
N ALA A 69 -25.45 -26.35 -8.11
CA ALA A 69 -25.58 -27.03 -9.39
C ALA A 69 -25.99 -28.51 -9.26
N PHE A 70 -25.50 -29.21 -8.23
CA PHE A 70 -25.95 -30.55 -7.89
C PHE A 70 -27.42 -30.59 -7.44
N LEU A 71 -27.85 -29.64 -6.60
CA LEU A 71 -29.23 -29.56 -6.10
C LEU A 71 -30.24 -29.26 -7.23
N VAL A 72 -29.92 -28.36 -8.16
CA VAL A 72 -30.73 -28.11 -9.37
C VAL A 72 -30.81 -29.37 -10.24
N LYS A 73 -29.68 -30.05 -10.49
CA LYS A 73 -29.66 -31.33 -11.23
C LYS A 73 -30.57 -32.38 -10.59
N ALA A 74 -30.41 -32.62 -9.29
CA ALA A 74 -31.13 -33.68 -8.59
C ALA A 74 -32.65 -33.44 -8.60
N SER A 75 -33.07 -32.20 -8.32
CA SER A 75 -34.49 -31.82 -8.28
C SER A 75 -35.16 -31.82 -9.66
N LEU A 76 -34.47 -31.38 -10.72
CA LEU A 76 -34.98 -31.48 -12.10
C LEU A 76 -35.06 -32.93 -12.57
N VAL A 77 -34.03 -33.75 -12.35
CA VAL A 77 -34.08 -35.19 -12.70
C VAL A 77 -35.23 -35.89 -11.99
N PHE A 78 -35.44 -35.62 -10.69
CA PHE A 78 -36.55 -36.20 -9.92
C PHE A 78 -37.93 -35.80 -10.48
N ALA A 79 -38.12 -34.53 -10.86
CA ALA A 79 -39.34 -34.05 -11.51
C ALA A 79 -39.61 -34.76 -12.85
N VAL A 80 -38.59 -34.85 -13.71
CA VAL A 80 -38.73 -35.43 -15.06
C VAL A 80 -38.86 -36.96 -15.00
N SER A 81 -38.29 -37.63 -14.00
CA SER A 81 -38.50 -39.06 -13.74
C SER A 81 -39.96 -39.40 -13.43
N PHE A 82 -40.64 -38.66 -12.54
CA PHE A 82 -42.07 -38.90 -12.27
C PHE A 82 -42.92 -38.76 -13.54
N ALA A 83 -42.66 -37.73 -14.34
CA ALA A 83 -43.34 -37.50 -15.62
C ALA A 83 -43.03 -38.60 -16.67
N TYR A 84 -41.80 -39.11 -16.68
CA TYR A 84 -41.43 -40.26 -17.50
C TYR A 84 -42.27 -41.49 -17.14
N PHE A 85 -42.38 -41.84 -15.85
CA PHE A 85 -43.16 -43.00 -15.42
C PHE A 85 -44.66 -42.88 -15.74
N GLN A 86 -45.26 -41.69 -15.64
CA GLN A 86 -46.64 -41.48 -16.11
C GLN A 86 -46.76 -41.78 -17.60
N THR A 87 -45.84 -41.22 -18.40
CA THR A 87 -45.84 -41.37 -19.86
C THR A 87 -45.56 -42.81 -20.30
N ALA A 88 -44.63 -43.49 -19.62
CA ALA A 88 -44.24 -44.86 -19.91
C ALA A 88 -45.38 -45.83 -19.63
N LEU A 89 -46.02 -45.72 -18.46
CA LEU A 89 -47.14 -46.58 -18.09
C LEU A 89 -48.44 -46.25 -18.83
N HIS A 90 -48.64 -44.98 -19.25
CA HIS A 90 -49.68 -44.61 -20.21
C HIS A 90 -49.49 -45.33 -21.55
N VAL A 91 -48.28 -45.29 -22.12
CA VAL A 91 -47.97 -45.96 -23.40
C VAL A 91 -48.06 -47.49 -23.27
N ALA A 92 -47.64 -48.07 -22.14
CA ALA A 92 -47.74 -49.50 -21.90
C ALA A 92 -49.20 -49.99 -21.78
N LYS A 93 -50.08 -49.20 -21.15
CA LYS A 93 -51.50 -49.55 -20.94
C LYS A 93 -52.43 -49.24 -22.11
N ARG A 94 -51.99 -48.47 -23.10
CA ARG A 94 -52.83 -48.00 -24.21
C ARG A 94 -53.42 -49.18 -24.99
N GLY A 95 -54.73 -49.47 -24.82
CA GLY A 95 -55.37 -50.77 -25.12
C GLY A 95 -55.30 -51.33 -26.55
N ARG A 96 -54.64 -50.65 -27.51
CA ARG A 96 -54.31 -51.16 -28.86
C ARG A 96 -52.85 -51.54 -29.04
N GLN A 97 -51.97 -51.22 -28.08
CA GLN A 97 -50.56 -51.62 -28.13
C GLN A 97 -50.36 -53.01 -27.52
N VAL A 98 -49.62 -53.82 -28.25
CA VAL A 98 -49.04 -55.07 -27.75
C VAL A 98 -47.53 -54.85 -27.72
N LEU A 99 -46.93 -54.97 -26.53
CA LEU A 99 -45.48 -54.85 -26.36
C LEU A 99 -44.89 -56.25 -26.19
N THR A 100 -43.62 -56.43 -26.53
CA THR A 100 -42.86 -57.63 -26.11
C THR A 100 -42.19 -57.36 -24.77
N ILE A 101 -41.97 -58.39 -23.93
CA ILE A 101 -41.30 -58.20 -22.63
C ILE A 101 -39.94 -57.49 -22.80
N GLY A 102 -39.14 -57.88 -23.80
CA GLY A 102 -37.86 -57.22 -24.13
C GLY A 102 -37.94 -55.75 -24.59
N ASN A 103 -39.14 -55.21 -24.84
CA ASN A 103 -39.37 -53.78 -25.07
C ASN A 103 -39.90 -53.08 -23.81
N MET A 104 -40.58 -53.81 -22.90
CA MET A 104 -40.93 -53.32 -21.57
C MET A 104 -39.65 -53.14 -20.72
N ASP A 105 -38.68 -54.04 -20.84
CA ASP A 105 -37.36 -53.89 -20.21
C ASP A 105 -36.66 -52.61 -20.68
N VAL A 106 -36.71 -52.30 -21.97
CA VAL A 106 -36.11 -51.09 -22.58
C VAL A 106 -36.84 -49.82 -22.13
N LEU A 107 -38.16 -49.89 -21.94
CA LEU A 107 -38.96 -48.80 -21.40
C LEU A 107 -38.59 -48.51 -19.94
N LEU A 108 -38.57 -49.52 -19.07
CA LEU A 108 -38.32 -49.33 -17.64
C LEU A 108 -36.84 -49.03 -17.32
N SER A 109 -35.90 -49.57 -18.10
CA SER A 109 -34.46 -49.31 -17.90
C SER A 109 -33.96 -47.99 -18.50
N ALA A 110 -34.79 -47.23 -19.23
CA ALA A 110 -34.38 -46.00 -19.93
C ALA A 110 -33.73 -44.93 -19.03
N LEU A 111 -34.16 -44.86 -17.76
CA LEU A 111 -33.64 -43.88 -16.80
C LEU A 111 -32.34 -44.32 -16.13
N GLY A 112 -32.17 -45.63 -15.89
CA GLY A 112 -31.00 -46.19 -15.21
C GLY A 112 -29.88 -46.67 -16.14
N ASN A 113 -30.18 -46.90 -17.42
CA ASN A 113 -29.26 -47.51 -18.37
C ASN A 113 -29.32 -46.84 -19.76
N ALA A 114 -28.37 -45.94 -20.03
CA ALA A 114 -28.26 -45.25 -21.31
C ALA A 114 -28.13 -46.18 -22.54
N ILE A 115 -27.64 -47.43 -22.38
CA ILE A 115 -27.50 -48.38 -23.49
C ILE A 115 -28.87 -48.78 -24.06
N SER A 116 -29.94 -48.74 -23.26
CA SER A 116 -31.31 -49.01 -23.70
C SER A 116 -31.80 -48.02 -24.77
N LEU A 117 -31.26 -46.78 -24.78
CA LEU A 117 -31.55 -45.76 -25.79
C LEU A 117 -31.08 -46.18 -27.20
N GLY A 118 -30.15 -47.12 -27.31
CA GLY A 118 -29.65 -47.67 -28.58
C GLY A 118 -30.68 -48.51 -29.37
N ASN A 119 -31.82 -48.88 -28.78
CA ASN A 119 -32.85 -49.66 -29.48
C ASN A 119 -33.72 -48.78 -30.42
N ALA A 120 -33.11 -48.24 -31.47
CA ALA A 120 -33.75 -47.32 -32.42
C ALA A 120 -35.08 -47.84 -33.01
N LYS A 121 -35.22 -49.16 -33.19
CA LYS A 121 -36.45 -49.81 -33.70
C LYS A 121 -37.64 -49.69 -32.73
N PHE A 122 -37.38 -49.61 -31.43
CA PHE A 122 -38.39 -49.31 -30.42
C PHE A 122 -38.65 -47.80 -30.36
N TRP A 123 -37.61 -46.99 -30.22
CA TRP A 123 -37.73 -45.55 -30.01
C TRP A 123 -38.35 -44.78 -31.19
N TRP A 124 -38.14 -45.23 -32.44
CA TRP A 124 -38.82 -44.67 -33.61
C TRP A 124 -40.36 -44.80 -33.55
N ARG A 125 -40.88 -45.76 -32.77
CA ARG A 125 -42.33 -45.94 -32.53
C ARG A 125 -42.84 -45.14 -31.33
N GLN A 126 -41.96 -44.61 -30.49
CA GLN A 126 -42.26 -43.88 -29.26
C GLN A 126 -41.33 -42.66 -29.06
N PRO A 127 -41.28 -41.71 -30.03
CA PRO A 127 -40.28 -40.64 -30.03
C PRO A 127 -40.41 -39.68 -28.84
N MET A 128 -41.61 -39.50 -28.30
CA MET A 128 -41.86 -38.68 -27.10
C MET A 128 -41.18 -39.25 -25.86
N LEU A 129 -41.23 -40.57 -25.64
CA LEU A 129 -40.55 -41.22 -24.53
C LEU A 129 -39.02 -41.22 -24.70
N PHE A 130 -38.54 -41.37 -25.94
CA PHE A 130 -37.11 -41.22 -26.26
C PHE A 130 -36.61 -39.82 -25.90
N LEU A 131 -37.36 -38.78 -26.29
CA LEU A 131 -37.01 -37.38 -26.01
C LEU A 131 -36.97 -37.07 -24.52
N ILE A 132 -37.93 -37.57 -23.73
CA ILE A 132 -37.92 -37.40 -22.26
C ILE A 132 -36.69 -38.09 -21.64
N ALA A 133 -36.44 -39.35 -22.00
CA ALA A 133 -35.29 -40.09 -21.47
C ALA A 133 -33.96 -39.43 -21.86
N LEU A 134 -33.82 -39.00 -23.12
CA LEU A 134 -32.66 -38.25 -23.60
C LEU A 134 -32.43 -36.96 -22.80
N ILE A 135 -33.49 -36.20 -22.48
CA ILE A 135 -33.38 -34.98 -21.68
C ILE A 135 -32.88 -35.27 -20.25
N ILE A 136 -33.29 -36.38 -19.62
CA ILE A 136 -32.75 -36.81 -18.32
C ILE A 136 -31.23 -37.05 -18.39
N TRP A 137 -30.71 -37.59 -19.49
CA TRP A 137 -29.27 -37.76 -19.71
C TRP A 137 -28.54 -36.45 -20.10
N LEU A 138 -29.26 -35.39 -20.50
CA LEU A 138 -28.70 -34.07 -20.85
C LEU A 138 -28.72 -33.06 -19.68
N ILE A 139 -29.67 -33.14 -18.74
CA ILE A 139 -29.72 -32.29 -17.53
C ILE A 139 -28.37 -32.22 -16.76
N PRO A 140 -27.59 -33.31 -16.61
CA PRO A 140 -26.27 -33.26 -15.99
C PRO A 140 -25.29 -32.25 -16.62
N ILE A 141 -25.39 -31.98 -17.93
CA ILE A 141 -24.47 -31.04 -18.62
C ILE A 141 -24.64 -29.62 -18.08
N ALA A 142 -25.87 -29.18 -17.81
CA ALA A 142 -26.13 -27.87 -17.22
C ALA A 142 -25.47 -27.72 -15.83
N SER A 143 -25.41 -28.80 -15.05
CA SER A 143 -24.74 -28.80 -13.73
C SER A 143 -23.21 -28.83 -13.78
N VAL A 144 -22.60 -29.14 -14.93
CA VAL A 144 -21.15 -29.03 -15.14
C VAL A 144 -20.75 -27.61 -15.57
N VAL A 145 -21.56 -26.97 -16.42
CA VAL A 145 -21.28 -25.62 -16.93
C VAL A 145 -21.55 -24.54 -15.87
N THR A 146 -22.61 -24.68 -15.05
CA THR A 146 -23.08 -23.60 -14.17
C THR A 146 -22.11 -23.17 -13.06
N PRO A 147 -21.35 -24.06 -12.37
CA PRO A 147 -20.35 -23.61 -11.40
C PRO A 147 -19.24 -22.77 -12.03
N ALA A 148 -18.86 -23.08 -13.29
CA ALA A 148 -17.80 -22.39 -14.04
C ALA A 148 -18.22 -21.03 -14.63
N THR A 149 -19.36 -20.47 -14.20
CA THR A 149 -19.81 -19.11 -14.60
C THR A 149 -19.28 -18.00 -13.70
N LEU A 150 -18.59 -18.36 -12.61
CA LEU A 150 -17.81 -17.44 -11.78
C LEU A 150 -16.32 -17.66 -12.06
N SER A 151 -15.64 -16.61 -12.52
CA SER A 151 -14.20 -16.59 -12.82
C SER A 151 -13.47 -15.52 -12.00
N VAL A 152 -12.14 -15.53 -12.04
CA VAL A 152 -11.31 -14.44 -11.52
C VAL A 152 -10.81 -13.62 -12.70
N GLY A 153 -11.29 -12.37 -12.77
CA GLY A 153 -10.80 -11.34 -13.69
C GLY A 153 -9.75 -10.45 -13.03
N ILE A 154 -9.21 -9.52 -13.80
CA ILE A 154 -8.27 -8.48 -13.32
C ILE A 154 -8.90 -7.11 -13.54
N ARG A 155 -8.91 -6.29 -12.49
CA ARG A 155 -9.31 -4.89 -12.54
C ARG A 155 -8.13 -3.99 -12.20
N ILE A 156 -8.02 -2.86 -12.90
CA ILE A 156 -7.27 -1.71 -12.38
C ILE A 156 -8.25 -0.96 -11.48
N PRO A 157 -7.96 -0.78 -10.17
CA PRO A 157 -8.81 -0.03 -9.27
C PRO A 157 -8.98 1.41 -9.80
N SER A 158 -10.16 1.98 -9.60
CA SER A 158 -10.36 3.41 -9.85
C SER A 158 -9.47 4.22 -8.90
N SER A 159 -9.10 5.42 -9.33
CA SER A 159 -8.51 6.42 -8.44
C SER A 159 -9.37 6.63 -7.19
N ARG A 160 -8.72 6.98 -6.08
CA ARG A 160 -9.38 7.14 -4.78
C ARG A 160 -8.76 8.28 -3.98
N GLU A 161 -9.61 9.06 -3.34
CA GLU A 161 -9.23 10.02 -2.31
C GLU A 161 -8.55 9.32 -1.11
N VAL A 162 -7.28 9.63 -0.90
CA VAL A 162 -6.44 9.10 0.20
C VAL A 162 -5.62 10.24 0.80
N GLN A 163 -5.38 10.19 2.11
CA GLN A 163 -4.48 11.10 2.79
C GLN A 163 -3.03 10.69 2.48
N VAL A 164 -2.29 11.59 1.84
CA VAL A 164 -0.88 11.42 1.44
C VAL A 164 0.04 12.25 2.35
N PRO A 165 1.33 11.89 2.50
CA PRO A 165 2.30 12.67 3.28
C PRO A 165 2.38 14.14 2.88
N ASP A 166 2.29 15.04 3.86
CA ASP A 166 2.34 16.50 3.69
C ASP A 166 3.45 17.14 4.54
N ILE A 167 3.46 18.47 4.63
CA ILE A 167 4.32 19.22 5.57
C ILE A 167 3.41 20.14 6.39
N ALA A 168 3.48 20.05 7.72
CA ALA A 168 2.72 20.88 8.65
C ALA A 168 3.28 22.30 8.76
N LEU A 169 3.37 23.02 7.64
CA LEU A 169 3.94 24.37 7.55
C LEU A 169 3.13 25.44 8.29
N GLN A 170 1.90 25.15 8.70
CA GLN A 170 1.11 25.98 9.61
C GLN A 170 1.04 25.30 11.00
N SER A 171 2.21 25.00 11.58
CA SER A 171 2.34 24.40 12.91
C SER A 171 3.66 24.78 13.58
N LEU A 172 3.85 24.33 14.83
CA LEU A 172 5.14 24.44 15.54
C LEU A 172 6.01 23.17 15.41
N LYS A 173 5.68 22.22 14.54
CA LYS A 173 6.43 20.95 14.40
C LYS A 173 7.84 21.11 13.83
N LEU A 174 8.09 22.19 13.09
CA LEU A 174 9.38 22.43 12.44
C LEU A 174 10.36 23.24 13.32
N VAL A 175 9.89 23.95 14.35
CA VAL A 175 10.73 24.75 15.25
C VAL A 175 11.27 23.92 16.43
N ALA A 176 12.30 24.41 17.11
CA ALA A 176 12.71 23.93 18.43
C ALA A 176 11.78 24.47 19.54
N ASP A 177 11.89 23.90 20.75
CA ASP A 177 11.13 24.31 21.95
C ASP A 177 11.32 25.81 22.27
N MET A 178 10.41 26.67 21.81
CA MET A 178 10.49 28.12 22.01
C MET A 178 10.32 28.47 23.49
N ARG A 179 11.32 29.14 24.07
CA ARG A 179 11.36 29.44 25.51
C ARG A 179 10.83 30.83 25.80
N ARG A 180 10.20 31.03 26.96
CA ARG A 180 9.72 32.36 27.37
C ARG A 180 10.89 33.35 27.47
N ALA A 181 10.81 34.47 26.75
CA ALA A 181 11.90 35.43 26.54
C ALA A 181 12.41 36.05 27.86
N SER A 182 11.50 36.28 28.81
CA SER A 182 11.77 36.74 30.17
C SER A 182 10.63 36.33 31.12
N PRO A 183 10.88 36.11 32.42
CA PRO A 183 9.81 36.05 33.41
C PRO A 183 8.94 37.32 33.42
N SER A 184 9.55 38.48 33.09
CA SER A 184 8.89 39.78 33.06
C SER A 184 8.13 40.09 31.77
N SER A 185 8.27 39.30 30.69
CA SER A 185 7.56 39.52 29.42
C SER A 185 6.16 38.86 29.42
N THR A 186 5.46 38.95 30.54
CA THR A 186 4.11 38.39 30.76
C THR A 186 3.10 39.53 30.82
N SER A 187 2.13 39.55 29.90
CA SER A 187 1.04 40.53 29.85
C SER A 187 -0.23 39.98 30.49
N TRP A 188 -1.07 40.89 31.01
CA TRP A 188 -2.32 40.58 31.70
C TRP A 188 -3.42 41.47 31.12
N ASN A 189 -4.41 40.89 30.44
CA ASN A 189 -5.59 41.60 29.95
C ASN A 189 -6.82 41.10 30.73
N CYS A 190 -7.44 41.96 31.55
CA CYS A 190 -8.50 41.58 32.48
C CYS A 190 -9.78 42.36 32.18
N SER A 191 -10.87 41.68 31.85
CA SER A 191 -12.02 42.31 31.17
C SER A 191 -12.85 43.31 31.99
N ASN A 192 -12.75 43.30 33.33
CA ASN A 192 -13.63 44.08 34.21
C ASN A 192 -12.94 44.66 35.48
N SER A 193 -11.62 44.51 35.65
CA SER A 193 -10.91 44.94 36.86
C SER A 193 -9.81 45.97 36.57
N GLY A 194 -9.80 47.06 37.34
CA GLY A 194 -8.63 47.95 37.43
C GLY A 194 -7.45 47.25 38.12
N PRO A 195 -6.25 47.87 38.16
CA PRO A 195 -5.01 47.22 38.60
C PRO A 195 -4.90 47.06 40.14
N SER A 196 -5.83 46.32 40.76
CA SER A 196 -5.77 45.86 42.15
C SER A 196 -5.06 44.51 42.24
N LEU A 197 -3.89 44.48 42.88
CA LEU A 197 -3.06 43.28 43.08
C LEU A 197 -3.63 42.29 44.14
N SER A 198 -4.92 41.96 44.06
CA SER A 198 -5.61 41.16 45.08
C SER A 198 -6.78 40.34 44.52
N GLY A 199 -6.67 39.01 44.59
CA GLY A 199 -7.80 38.06 44.50
C GLY A 199 -8.31 37.77 43.09
N ASP A 200 -8.88 38.76 42.43
CA ASP A 200 -10.01 38.56 41.51
C ASP A 200 -9.57 38.32 40.05
N ALA A 201 -8.77 37.28 39.84
CA ALA A 201 -8.13 36.96 38.55
C ALA A 201 -8.98 36.12 37.58
N GLU A 202 -10.28 35.92 37.86
CA GLU A 202 -11.13 34.93 37.17
C GLU A 202 -11.37 35.24 35.67
N ASN A 203 -11.31 36.52 35.26
CA ASN A 203 -11.46 36.97 33.87
C ASN A 203 -10.19 37.68 33.33
N CYS A 204 -9.00 37.13 33.61
CA CYS A 204 -7.72 37.63 33.09
C CYS A 204 -7.10 36.67 32.06
N GLN A 205 -6.88 37.13 30.83
CA GLN A 205 -6.01 36.48 29.87
C GLN A 205 -4.55 36.77 30.20
N ILE A 206 -3.71 35.73 30.26
CA ILE A 206 -2.28 35.85 30.53
C ILE A 206 -1.51 35.40 29.27
N SER A 207 -0.80 36.33 28.63
CA SER A 207 0.04 36.05 27.47
C SER A 207 1.51 36.30 27.78
N ALA A 208 2.41 35.65 27.04
CA ALA A 208 3.84 35.80 27.20
C ALA A 208 4.57 35.85 25.86
N GLU A 209 5.71 36.52 25.87
CA GLU A 209 6.66 36.52 24.76
C GLU A 209 7.55 35.27 24.80
N TYR A 210 7.57 34.51 23.70
CA TYR A 210 8.41 33.33 23.47
C TYR A 210 9.47 33.63 22.41
N THR A 211 10.72 33.27 22.68
CA THR A 211 11.84 33.42 21.76
C THR A 211 12.06 32.14 20.97
N TYR A 212 12.26 32.30 19.67
CA TYR A 212 12.61 31.24 18.74
C TYR A 212 14.07 30.75 18.96
N ASP A 213 14.26 29.43 19.09
CA ASP A 213 15.55 28.78 19.43
C ASP A 213 16.13 27.94 18.25
N GLY A 214 15.74 28.28 17.02
CA GLY A 214 16.16 27.57 15.79
C GLY A 214 15.24 26.42 15.38
N PRO A 215 15.64 25.63 14.36
CA PRO A 215 14.87 24.50 13.86
C PRO A 215 14.79 23.31 14.81
N GLY A 216 13.79 22.45 14.61
CA GLY A 216 13.70 21.16 15.28
C GLY A 216 14.82 20.19 14.87
N SER A 217 15.13 19.22 15.73
CA SER A 217 16.18 18.22 15.48
C SER A 217 15.88 17.32 14.28
N THR A 218 14.61 17.01 14.02
CA THR A 218 14.16 16.29 12.81
C THR A 218 14.44 17.09 11.54
N VAL A 219 14.16 18.40 11.54
CA VAL A 219 14.39 19.30 10.41
C VAL A 219 15.88 19.36 10.07
N ARG A 220 16.75 19.57 11.07
CA ARG A 220 18.21 19.51 10.90
C ARG A 220 18.69 18.21 10.26
N ARG A 221 18.19 17.06 10.74
CA ARG A 221 18.60 15.74 10.23
C ARG A 221 18.16 15.51 8.79
N ILE A 222 16.97 15.97 8.41
CA ILE A 222 16.48 15.92 7.03
C ILE A 222 17.34 16.83 6.15
N ALA A 223 17.56 18.09 6.55
CA ALA A 223 18.40 19.03 5.82
C ALA A 223 19.82 18.47 5.59
N GLN A 224 20.45 17.88 6.60
CA GLN A 224 21.76 17.22 6.48
C GLN A 224 21.74 16.04 5.50
N ALA A 225 20.75 15.14 5.58
CA ALA A 225 20.65 13.99 4.69
C ALA A 225 20.41 14.40 3.23
N THR A 226 19.45 15.29 2.99
CA THR A 226 19.18 15.84 1.65
C THR A 226 20.36 16.63 1.11
N ALA A 227 21.07 17.41 1.94
CA ALA A 227 22.22 18.19 1.50
C ALA A 227 23.41 17.32 1.06
N ALA A 228 23.63 16.19 1.75
CA ALA A 228 24.66 15.21 1.39
C ALA A 228 24.29 14.37 0.16
N GLN A 229 23.00 14.07 -0.05
CA GLN A 229 22.52 13.27 -1.19
C GLN A 229 22.23 14.12 -2.45
N GLY A 230 21.89 15.39 -2.29
CA GLY A 230 21.46 16.31 -3.35
C GLY A 230 20.03 16.09 -3.87
N ALA A 231 19.34 15.01 -3.47
CA ALA A 231 18.03 14.62 -3.97
C ALA A 231 16.96 14.55 -2.87
N ILE A 232 15.69 14.69 -3.27
CA ILE A 232 14.52 14.57 -2.38
C ILE A 232 14.50 13.18 -1.72
N LEU A 233 14.37 13.13 -0.39
CA LEU A 233 14.31 11.89 0.37
C LEU A 233 13.06 11.06 0.02
N ALA A 234 13.14 9.74 0.26
CA ALA A 234 12.00 8.84 0.04
C ALA A 234 10.84 9.14 1.01
N VAL A 235 9.64 9.23 0.46
CA VAL A 235 8.37 9.50 1.14
C VAL A 235 7.53 8.21 1.19
N GLU A 236 6.72 8.03 2.24
CA GLU A 236 5.90 6.83 2.43
C GLU A 236 4.73 6.79 1.44
N ALA A 237 4.80 5.90 0.44
CA ALA A 237 3.79 5.79 -0.61
C ALA A 237 2.55 4.97 -0.17
N PRO A 238 1.31 5.38 -0.53
CA PRO A 238 0.10 4.61 -0.26
C PRO A 238 0.09 3.20 -0.87
N ALA A 239 0.82 2.99 -1.98
CA ALA A 239 1.13 1.66 -2.52
C ALA A 239 2.44 1.68 -3.35
N PRO A 240 3.19 0.56 -3.43
CA PRO A 240 4.42 0.48 -4.24
C PRO A 240 4.28 0.84 -5.72
N ASN A 241 3.07 0.70 -6.29
CA ASN A 241 2.70 1.25 -7.58
C ASN A 241 1.57 2.26 -7.37
N SER A 242 1.89 3.54 -7.22
CA SER A 242 0.90 4.61 -7.09
C SER A 242 1.44 5.94 -7.64
N SER A 243 0.54 6.82 -8.06
CA SER A 243 0.88 8.18 -8.46
C SER A 243 -0.18 9.18 -8.01
N TRP A 244 0.25 10.39 -7.67
CA TRP A 244 -0.63 11.48 -7.27
C TRP A 244 -0.01 12.86 -7.54
N THR A 245 -0.87 13.85 -7.76
CA THR A 245 -0.48 15.26 -7.86
C THR A 245 -0.93 15.97 -6.59
N MET A 246 -0.06 16.79 -5.99
CA MET A 246 -0.43 17.69 -4.90
C MET A 246 0.11 19.11 -5.12
N SER A 247 -0.45 20.07 -4.40
CA SER A 247 0.03 21.45 -4.39
C SER A 247 0.00 22.04 -2.99
N PHE A 248 1.05 22.76 -2.60
CA PHE A 248 1.17 23.41 -1.29
C PHE A 248 1.94 24.73 -1.41
N SER A 249 1.65 25.69 -0.55
CA SER A 249 2.50 26.89 -0.39
C SER A 249 3.67 26.55 0.52
N GLY A 250 4.89 26.84 0.07
CA GLY A 250 6.13 26.56 0.80
C GLY A 250 7.16 27.67 0.66
N PRO A 251 8.26 27.61 1.45
CA PRO A 251 9.38 28.53 1.28
C PRO A 251 10.12 28.25 -0.04
N HIS A 252 10.43 29.30 -0.78
CA HIS A 252 11.26 29.26 -1.98
C HIS A 252 12.44 30.23 -1.78
N LEU A 253 13.66 29.73 -1.95
CA LEU A 253 14.86 30.56 -1.95
C LEU A 253 15.10 31.07 -3.37
N SER A 254 15.45 32.35 -3.55
CA SER A 254 16.09 32.80 -4.79
C SER A 254 17.41 33.54 -4.52
N CYS A 255 18.44 33.17 -5.29
CA CYS A 255 19.82 33.60 -5.14
C CYS A 255 20.27 34.48 -6.32
N GLN A 256 20.46 35.77 -6.07
CA GLN A 256 20.87 36.76 -7.08
C GLN A 256 22.28 37.30 -6.80
N PRO A 257 23.04 37.73 -7.83
CA PRO A 257 24.29 38.47 -7.63
C PRO A 257 24.07 39.77 -6.85
N VAL A 258 24.99 40.11 -5.96
CA VAL A 258 24.96 41.40 -5.25
C VAL A 258 25.23 42.59 -6.19
N THR A 259 24.78 43.79 -5.80
CA THR A 259 25.06 45.03 -6.57
C THR A 259 26.55 45.36 -6.57
N GLU A 260 27.05 46.09 -7.58
CA GLU A 260 28.49 46.44 -7.69
C GLU A 260 29.00 47.24 -6.47
N VAL A 261 28.14 48.08 -5.87
CA VAL A 261 28.46 48.80 -4.62
C VAL A 261 28.66 47.81 -3.47
N THR A 262 27.75 46.84 -3.32
CA THR A 262 27.81 45.79 -2.32
C THR A 262 29.00 44.85 -2.54
N GLU A 263 29.24 44.41 -3.78
CA GLU A 263 30.39 43.59 -4.21
C GLU A 263 31.69 44.26 -3.74
N ARG A 264 31.91 45.54 -4.10
CA ARG A 264 33.09 46.31 -3.71
C ARG A 264 33.30 46.34 -2.20
N ILE A 265 32.23 46.55 -1.42
CA ILE A 265 32.33 46.69 0.05
C ILE A 265 32.61 45.33 0.70
N PHE A 266 32.04 44.25 0.18
CA PHE A 266 32.35 42.89 0.63
C PHE A 266 33.81 42.54 0.29
N GLN A 267 34.28 42.87 -0.90
CA GLN A 267 35.70 42.76 -1.27
C GLN A 267 36.60 43.57 -0.34
N GLU A 268 36.26 44.84 -0.05
CA GLU A 268 36.99 45.69 0.90
C GLU A 268 37.08 45.04 2.30
N SER A 269 35.99 44.44 2.81
CA SER A 269 35.98 43.84 4.14
C SER A 269 36.70 42.49 4.22
N ILE A 270 36.50 41.61 3.23
CA ILE A 270 37.22 40.32 3.11
C ILE A 270 38.73 40.58 2.95
N ALA A 271 39.11 41.62 2.19
CA ALA A 271 40.48 42.09 2.10
C ALA A 271 41.02 42.63 3.42
N ASN A 272 40.25 43.44 4.16
CA ASN A 272 40.67 44.00 5.44
C ASN A 272 40.93 42.89 6.49
N TYR A 273 40.06 41.88 6.54
CA TYR A 273 40.29 40.67 7.34
C TYR A 273 41.58 39.94 6.92
N SER A 274 41.71 39.63 5.61
CA SER A 274 42.83 38.87 5.06
C SER A 274 44.19 39.58 5.20
N PHE A 275 44.21 40.91 5.15
CA PHE A 275 45.42 41.73 5.30
C PHE A 275 45.63 42.26 6.74
N GLY A 276 44.82 41.77 7.70
CA GLY A 276 44.63 42.32 9.05
C GLY A 276 45.88 42.69 9.89
N LEU A 277 45.61 43.51 10.91
CA LEU A 277 46.55 44.51 11.47
C LEU A 277 47.71 44.00 12.32
N ASN A 278 47.68 42.78 12.85
CA ASN A 278 48.79 42.22 13.64
C ASN A 278 49.54 41.13 12.85
N ALA A 279 50.85 41.33 12.66
CA ALA A 279 51.61 40.65 11.63
C ALA A 279 51.89 39.16 11.90
N SER A 280 51.31 38.28 11.06
CA SER A 280 51.92 37.07 10.45
C SER A 280 50.91 36.00 10.02
N GLY A 281 49.72 35.96 10.64
CA GLY A 281 48.77 34.84 10.51
C GLY A 281 47.61 35.03 9.53
N THR A 282 46.90 36.17 9.55
CA THR A 282 45.60 36.30 8.86
C THR A 282 45.67 36.10 7.34
N CYS A 283 46.73 36.54 6.68
CA CYS A 283 46.87 36.34 5.22
C CYS A 283 47.14 34.88 4.83
N ARG A 284 47.57 34.03 5.76
CA ARG A 284 47.66 32.58 5.53
C ARG A 284 46.25 31.99 5.47
N ASN A 285 45.38 32.44 6.39
CA ASN A 285 44.02 31.97 6.61
C ASN A 285 42.97 32.82 5.85
N ALA A 286 43.28 33.25 4.62
CA ALA A 286 42.32 33.98 3.79
C ALA A 286 41.16 33.04 3.38
N PRO A 287 39.89 33.46 3.50
CA PRO A 287 38.76 32.61 3.17
C PRO A 287 38.62 32.47 1.64
N GLY A 288 38.45 31.23 1.17
CA GLY A 288 38.05 30.93 -0.21
C GLY A 288 36.58 30.52 -0.32
N TYR A 289 35.93 30.27 0.81
CA TYR A 289 34.49 30.24 0.95
C TYR A 289 34.11 30.97 2.22
N ILE A 290 33.05 31.78 2.17
CA ILE A 290 32.40 32.34 3.35
C ILE A 290 30.90 32.50 3.09
N ALA A 291 30.09 32.07 4.04
CA ALA A 291 28.66 32.35 4.06
C ALA A 291 28.23 32.88 5.44
N TRP A 292 27.36 33.87 5.44
CA TRP A 292 26.88 34.54 6.66
C TRP A 292 25.52 35.18 6.44
N SER A 293 24.74 35.30 7.52
CA SER A 293 23.60 36.21 7.60
C SER A 293 24.00 37.43 8.45
N PRO A 294 23.67 38.66 8.04
CA PRO A 294 24.00 39.85 8.81
C PRO A 294 23.13 39.97 10.08
N PRO A 295 23.55 40.78 11.08
CA PRO A 295 22.69 41.13 12.20
C PRO A 295 21.53 42.02 11.73
N THR A 296 20.32 41.77 12.24
CA THR A 296 19.16 42.62 11.95
C THR A 296 19.28 43.98 12.62
N CYS A 297 18.80 45.03 11.94
CA CYS A 297 18.79 46.40 12.47
C CYS A 297 17.50 47.12 12.05
N ALA A 298 16.63 47.43 13.02
CA ALA A 298 15.35 48.07 12.73
C ALA A 298 15.47 49.59 12.52
N SER A 299 16.45 50.25 13.14
CA SER A 299 16.69 51.70 12.98
C SER A 299 17.61 52.03 11.80
N CYS A 300 17.61 51.20 10.75
CA CYS A 300 18.60 51.26 9.68
C CYS A 300 18.08 51.77 8.32
N GLU A 301 16.81 52.18 8.18
CA GLU A 301 16.34 52.90 6.99
C GLU A 301 17.18 54.18 6.73
N ILE A 302 18.18 54.05 5.87
CA ILE A 302 18.98 55.13 5.32
C ILE A 302 19.00 54.89 3.82
N ASN A 303 18.60 55.90 3.04
CA ASN A 303 18.51 55.81 1.58
C ASN A 303 19.89 55.88 0.89
N ASP A 304 20.88 55.17 1.45
CA ASP A 304 22.29 55.16 1.04
C ASP A 304 22.81 53.71 1.02
N GLU A 305 22.86 53.15 -0.19
CA GLU A 305 23.34 51.80 -0.48
C GLU A 305 24.76 51.55 0.06
N GLU A 306 25.63 52.57 0.14
CA GLU A 306 26.99 52.39 0.64
C GLU A 306 27.01 52.20 2.17
N VAL A 307 26.06 52.82 2.89
CA VAL A 307 25.94 52.68 4.35
C VAL A 307 25.38 51.30 4.71
N ASP A 308 24.37 50.83 3.99
CA ASP A 308 23.75 49.52 4.25
C ASP A 308 24.63 48.35 3.84
N ALA A 309 25.28 48.41 2.67
CA ALA A 309 26.28 47.42 2.29
C ALA A 309 27.43 47.32 3.32
N ARG A 310 27.84 48.45 3.96
CA ARG A 310 28.84 48.45 5.03
C ARG A 310 28.34 47.88 6.37
N ARG A 311 27.02 47.85 6.61
CA ARG A 311 26.40 47.24 7.80
C ARG A 311 26.25 45.72 7.66
N VAL A 312 25.92 45.23 6.46
CA VAL A 312 25.70 43.80 6.20
C VAL A 312 26.97 43.04 5.76
N ALA A 313 28.07 43.77 5.53
CA ALA A 313 29.37 43.22 5.15
C ALA A 313 29.92 42.21 6.16
N PRO A 314 30.67 41.18 5.70
CA PRO A 314 31.28 40.21 6.60
C PRO A 314 32.35 40.89 7.46
N PHE A 315 32.58 40.39 8.67
CA PHE A 315 33.62 40.85 9.60
C PHE A 315 33.49 42.30 10.13
N THR A 316 32.40 43.03 9.85
CA THR A 316 32.25 44.44 10.27
C THR A 316 31.61 44.59 11.66
N GLN A 317 32.42 44.62 12.74
CA GLN A 317 31.95 45.05 14.07
C GLN A 317 32.94 45.94 14.84
N PRO A 318 32.47 46.85 15.73
CA PRO A 318 33.28 47.98 16.18
C PRO A 318 34.20 47.73 17.40
N ARG A 319 34.14 46.55 18.05
CA ARG A 319 34.81 46.30 19.35
C ARG A 319 35.41 44.89 19.53
N VAL A 320 35.73 44.18 18.46
CA VAL A 320 36.30 42.82 18.54
C VAL A 320 37.82 42.86 18.41
N SER A 321 38.55 42.52 19.49
CA SER A 321 40.02 42.69 19.57
C SER A 321 40.83 41.43 19.23
N ARG A 322 40.19 40.29 18.90
CA ARG A 322 40.86 39.01 18.61
C ARG A 322 40.20 38.30 17.43
N THR A 323 40.99 37.54 16.68
CA THR A 323 40.54 36.79 15.49
C THR A 323 39.59 35.63 15.81
N ALA A 324 39.76 34.96 16.96
CA ALA A 324 38.88 33.86 17.37
C ALA A 324 37.41 34.32 17.54
N ASP A 325 37.23 35.51 18.11
CA ASP A 325 35.92 36.12 18.36
C ASP A 325 35.21 36.51 17.04
N VAL A 326 35.97 36.89 16.00
CA VAL A 326 35.45 37.20 14.65
C VAL A 326 34.89 35.96 13.97
N ASN A 327 35.58 34.81 14.07
CA ASN A 327 35.07 33.54 13.53
C ASN A 327 33.81 33.07 14.29
N SER A 328 33.76 33.30 15.61
CA SER A 328 32.55 33.07 16.40
C SER A 328 31.39 33.96 15.94
N TRP A 329 31.66 35.19 15.51
CA TRP A 329 30.62 36.10 15.02
C TRP A 329 30.01 35.66 13.68
N VAL A 330 30.81 35.24 12.71
CA VAL A 330 30.31 34.69 11.42
C VAL A 330 29.41 33.45 11.62
N LEU A 331 29.67 32.65 12.65
CA LEU A 331 28.87 31.46 12.99
C LEU A 331 27.58 31.77 13.77
N ASN A 332 27.53 32.88 14.51
CA ASN A 332 26.46 33.15 15.49
C ASN A 332 25.72 34.48 15.29
N SER A 333 26.05 35.29 14.28
CA SER A 333 25.45 36.62 14.02
C SER A 333 23.92 36.60 14.05
N TRP A 334 23.32 35.59 13.43
CA TRP A 334 21.88 35.34 13.38
C TRP A 334 21.23 35.05 14.75
N ARG A 335 22.00 34.55 15.74
CA ARG A 335 21.57 34.37 17.14
C ARG A 335 21.80 35.62 18.01
N TYR A 336 22.52 36.63 17.50
CA TYR A 336 22.84 37.87 18.21
C TYR A 336 22.06 39.08 17.65
N THR A 337 20.76 38.89 17.45
CA THR A 337 19.81 39.99 17.26
C THR A 337 19.50 40.66 18.60
N ASP A 338 19.27 41.97 18.61
CA ASP A 338 18.99 42.69 19.87
C ASP A 338 17.53 42.54 20.28
N ARG A 339 17.26 42.22 21.55
CA ARG A 339 15.96 41.67 22.03
C ARG A 339 14.80 42.68 22.05
N PHE A 340 15.00 43.86 21.48
CA PHE A 340 14.24 45.08 21.79
C PHE A 340 13.70 45.82 20.57
N GLN A 341 13.85 45.31 19.35
CA GLN A 341 13.41 45.99 18.13
C GLN A 341 12.56 45.08 17.22
N SER A 342 11.66 45.69 16.45
CA SER A 342 10.53 45.00 15.80
C SER A 342 10.14 45.59 14.43
N ALA A 343 11.14 46.01 13.63
CA ALA A 343 10.90 46.07 12.19
C ALA A 343 10.96 44.63 11.63
N PRO A 344 9.99 44.20 10.81
CA PRO A 344 10.14 42.96 10.06
C PRO A 344 11.36 43.08 9.13
N GLN A 345 12.12 42.01 9.02
CA GLN A 345 13.29 41.94 8.13
C GLN A 345 13.19 40.64 7.33
N SER A 346 13.55 40.70 6.06
CA SER A 346 13.57 39.54 5.15
C SER A 346 14.56 38.48 5.65
N PHE A 347 14.28 37.19 5.44
CA PHE A 347 15.35 36.19 5.53
C PHE A 347 16.27 36.31 4.31
N TYR A 348 17.51 36.76 4.53
CA TYR A 348 18.57 36.65 3.53
C TYR A 348 19.91 36.17 4.11
N MET A 349 20.60 35.36 3.32
CA MET A 349 22.00 34.98 3.55
C MET A 349 22.87 35.53 2.41
N PHE A 350 24.15 35.74 2.69
CA PHE A 350 25.17 35.94 1.66
C PHE A 350 26.10 34.73 1.57
N ALA A 351 26.53 34.43 0.34
CA ALA A 351 27.62 33.51 0.08
C ALA A 351 28.65 34.18 -0.84
N SER A 352 29.93 34.06 -0.51
CA SER A 352 31.04 34.51 -1.35
C SER A 352 32.07 33.41 -1.52
N VAL A 353 32.49 33.21 -2.76
CA VAL A 353 33.44 32.17 -3.16
C VAL A 353 34.63 32.80 -3.87
N ALA A 354 35.84 32.36 -3.52
CA ALA A 354 37.08 32.76 -4.18
C ALA A 354 38.08 31.59 -4.23
N PRO A 355 38.66 31.25 -5.40
CA PRO A 355 39.52 30.08 -5.52
C PRO A 355 40.79 30.22 -4.67
N MET A 356 41.02 29.24 -3.80
CA MET A 356 42.15 29.22 -2.85
C MET A 356 43.48 28.95 -3.57
N GLN A 357 44.14 30.01 -4.03
CA GLN A 357 45.43 29.86 -4.70
C GLN A 357 46.63 29.95 -3.73
N ARG A 358 47.56 29.01 -3.90
CA ARG A 358 48.84 28.87 -3.17
C ARG A 358 49.98 29.55 -3.94
N TYR A 359 51.11 29.79 -3.28
CA TYR A 359 52.37 30.09 -3.96
C TYR A 359 53.53 29.27 -3.36
N PRO A 360 54.45 28.68 -4.15
CA PRO A 360 55.46 27.77 -3.61
C PRO A 360 56.54 28.40 -2.72
N GLU A 361 56.86 29.67 -2.95
CA GLU A 361 58.00 30.34 -2.28
C GLU A 361 57.70 30.84 -0.87
N ILE A 362 56.42 31.01 -0.53
CA ILE A 362 55.96 31.59 0.73
C ILE A 362 54.90 30.66 1.32
N MET A 363 55.11 30.20 2.56
CA MET A 363 54.19 29.29 3.27
C MET A 363 52.89 30.01 3.69
N GLY A 364 52.01 30.30 2.73
CA GLY A 364 50.74 31.00 2.92
C GLY A 364 49.96 31.17 1.61
N SER A 365 48.73 31.68 1.72
CA SER A 365 47.87 31.92 0.55
C SER A 365 48.38 33.07 -0.34
N ARG A 366 47.84 33.16 -1.56
CA ARG A 366 48.01 34.30 -2.49
C ARG A 366 47.76 35.66 -1.83
N ALA A 367 46.95 35.74 -0.77
CA ALA A 367 46.74 36.97 0.00
C ALA A 367 48.03 37.51 0.65
N CYS A 368 48.94 36.64 1.13
CA CYS A 368 50.19 37.11 1.73
C CYS A 368 51.12 37.80 0.71
N MET A 369 51.06 37.42 -0.57
CA MET A 369 51.82 38.13 -1.62
C MET A 369 51.19 39.49 -1.93
N ILE A 370 49.87 39.52 -2.15
CA ILE A 370 49.13 40.75 -2.47
C ILE A 370 49.26 41.78 -1.34
N ARG A 371 49.38 41.34 -0.08
CA ARG A 371 49.68 42.18 1.09
C ARG A 371 50.92 43.05 0.87
N ASP A 372 51.99 42.49 0.31
CA ASP A 372 53.31 43.13 0.25
C ASP A 372 53.59 43.84 -1.08
N GLU A 373 52.73 43.67 -2.10
CA GLU A 373 52.79 44.44 -3.34
C GLU A 373 52.62 45.96 -3.12
N ASN A 374 53.35 46.79 -3.87
CA ASN A 374 53.23 48.26 -3.82
C ASN A 374 52.08 48.79 -4.69
N ILE A 375 50.84 48.41 -4.35
CA ILE A 375 49.59 48.83 -5.01
C ILE A 375 48.55 49.32 -3.98
N THR A 376 47.50 50.00 -4.45
CA THR A 376 46.45 50.55 -3.56
C THR A 376 45.62 49.45 -2.90
N PHE A 377 45.01 49.73 -1.73
CA PHE A 377 44.18 48.75 -1.02
C PHE A 377 43.03 48.20 -1.88
N THR A 378 42.36 49.06 -2.67
CA THR A 378 41.29 48.64 -3.60
C THR A 378 41.81 47.68 -4.68
N GLN A 379 43.03 47.91 -5.19
CA GLN A 379 43.68 46.98 -6.13
C GLN A 379 44.09 45.66 -5.44
N LYS A 380 44.42 45.68 -4.14
CA LYS A 380 44.68 44.46 -3.35
C LYS A 380 43.41 43.66 -3.13
N ALA A 381 42.29 44.33 -2.81
CA ALA A 381 40.99 43.70 -2.66
C ALA A 381 40.53 43.03 -3.97
N SER A 382 40.58 43.74 -5.09
CA SER A 382 40.22 43.16 -6.40
C SER A 382 41.16 42.04 -6.85
N LYS A 383 42.48 42.13 -6.58
CA LYS A 383 43.41 41.02 -6.83
C LYS A 383 43.20 39.78 -5.96
N LEU A 384 42.60 39.93 -4.78
CA LEU A 384 42.34 38.84 -3.84
C LEU A 384 41.03 38.13 -4.19
N VAL A 385 39.96 38.89 -4.48
CA VAL A 385 38.59 38.39 -4.50
C VAL A 385 37.95 38.37 -5.90
N ARG A 386 38.55 39.00 -6.93
CA ARG A 386 37.98 39.02 -8.29
C ARG A 386 38.68 38.01 -9.21
N SER A 387 37.98 36.95 -9.57
CA SER A 387 38.37 35.94 -10.56
C SER A 387 37.19 35.66 -11.50
N PRO A 388 37.35 34.92 -12.61
CA PRO A 388 36.22 34.51 -13.44
C PRO A 388 35.31 33.44 -12.77
N GLU A 389 35.71 32.91 -11.62
CA GLU A 389 35.02 31.85 -10.85
C GLU A 389 34.44 32.37 -9.51
N THR A 390 34.62 33.66 -9.20
CA THR A 390 34.18 34.24 -7.92
C THR A 390 32.73 34.69 -7.98
N SER A 391 31.87 34.05 -7.20
CA SER A 391 30.49 34.46 -6.98
C SER A 391 30.34 35.25 -5.67
N MET A 392 29.44 36.24 -5.68
CA MET A 392 28.92 36.92 -4.49
C MET A 392 27.40 36.97 -4.63
N LEU A 393 26.71 36.14 -3.86
CA LEU A 393 25.28 35.92 -3.94
C LEU A 393 24.58 36.46 -2.70
N ARG A 394 23.44 37.12 -2.89
CA ARG A 394 22.39 37.33 -1.89
C ARG A 394 21.29 36.33 -2.19
N CYS A 395 20.90 35.53 -1.20
CA CYS A 395 19.77 34.61 -1.33
C CYS A 395 18.66 35.04 -0.38
N ASP A 396 17.52 35.47 -0.93
CA ASP A 396 16.32 35.90 -0.21
C ASP A 396 15.25 34.80 -0.21
N LEU A 397 14.51 34.70 0.89
CA LEU A 397 13.42 33.73 1.06
C LEU A 397 12.07 34.35 0.69
N TYR A 398 11.33 33.68 -0.19
CA TYR A 398 9.98 34.03 -0.63
C TYR A 398 8.98 32.92 -0.27
N ASN A 399 7.69 33.23 -0.34
CA ASN A 399 6.63 32.23 -0.34
C ASN A 399 6.26 31.86 -1.78
N ALA A 400 6.04 30.58 -2.06
CA ALA A 400 5.72 30.11 -3.40
C ALA A 400 4.76 28.91 -3.41
N THR A 401 3.93 28.82 -4.44
CA THR A 401 3.03 27.68 -4.68
C THR A 401 3.77 26.58 -5.45
N TYR A 402 4.15 25.53 -4.72
CA TYR A 402 4.71 24.30 -5.27
C TYR A 402 3.60 23.38 -5.77
N LYS A 403 3.80 22.80 -6.95
CA LYS A 403 3.08 21.64 -7.46
C LYS A 403 4.05 20.47 -7.58
N LEU A 404 3.68 19.34 -6.98
CA LEU A 404 4.44 18.09 -7.00
C LEU A 404 3.64 16.99 -7.69
N ASP A 405 4.26 16.33 -8.66
CA ASP A 405 3.72 15.13 -9.30
C ASP A 405 4.59 13.94 -8.83
N PHE A 406 4.04 13.08 -7.96
CA PHE A 406 4.70 11.89 -7.42
C PHE A 406 4.36 10.65 -8.25
N GLU A 407 5.36 9.86 -8.61
CA GLU A 407 5.21 8.56 -9.26
C GLU A 407 6.06 7.49 -8.56
N PHE A 408 5.43 6.40 -8.12
CA PHE A 408 6.08 5.25 -7.52
C PHE A 408 5.94 4.03 -8.42
N ILE A 409 7.07 3.44 -8.81
CA ILE A 409 7.15 2.24 -9.65
C ILE A 409 7.93 1.17 -8.89
N ASN A 410 7.24 0.11 -8.46
CA ASN A 410 7.78 -0.96 -7.60
C ASN A 410 8.46 -0.43 -6.31
N GLY A 411 7.95 0.68 -5.77
CA GLY A 411 8.51 1.37 -4.60
C GLY A 411 9.64 2.37 -4.90
N ALA A 412 10.15 2.45 -6.13
CA ALA A 412 11.08 3.51 -6.52
C ALA A 412 10.34 4.83 -6.76
N GLN A 413 10.77 5.89 -6.07
CA GLN A 413 10.18 7.22 -6.11
C GLN A 413 10.76 8.08 -7.25
N THR A 414 9.88 8.67 -8.05
CA THR A 414 10.17 9.83 -8.91
C THR A 414 9.30 11.00 -8.44
N VAL A 415 9.88 12.20 -8.33
CA VAL A 415 9.13 13.43 -8.01
C VAL A 415 9.41 14.47 -9.08
N THR A 416 8.39 14.89 -9.81
CA THR A 416 8.47 16.07 -10.69
C THR A 416 7.99 17.29 -9.91
N THR A 417 8.68 18.42 -10.10
CA THR A 417 8.45 19.65 -9.34
C THR A 417 8.16 20.82 -10.28
N GLN A 418 7.19 21.65 -9.95
CA GLN A 418 6.84 22.86 -10.69
C GLN A 418 6.47 23.98 -9.71
N ILE A 419 7.12 25.14 -9.81
CA ILE A 419 6.72 26.36 -9.08
C ILE A 419 5.79 27.15 -10.00
N SER A 420 4.61 27.51 -9.50
CA SER A 420 3.56 28.17 -10.32
C SER A 420 3.42 29.65 -10.02
N GLU A 421 3.54 30.03 -8.75
CA GLU A 421 3.38 31.40 -8.25
C GLU A 421 4.45 31.63 -7.19
N VAL A 422 5.02 32.84 -7.15
CA VAL A 422 6.00 33.29 -6.15
C VAL A 422 5.57 34.68 -5.70
N ASP A 423 5.51 34.92 -4.39
CA ASP A 423 5.14 36.22 -3.84
C ASP A 423 6.24 37.26 -4.10
N THR A 424 5.84 38.51 -4.34
CA THR A 424 6.74 39.61 -4.68
C THR A 424 7.52 40.18 -3.49
N GLU A 425 7.08 39.88 -2.28
CA GLU A 425 7.68 40.35 -1.03
C GLU A 425 8.35 39.16 -0.30
N PRO A 426 9.60 39.31 0.18
CA PRO A 426 10.30 38.24 0.87
C PRO A 426 9.71 38.02 2.28
N VAL A 427 9.84 36.78 2.77
CA VAL A 427 9.25 36.31 4.02
C VAL A 427 9.94 36.97 5.22
N GLU A 428 9.14 37.51 6.13
CA GLU A 428 9.56 38.24 7.31
C GLU A 428 9.97 37.30 8.47
N PHE A 429 11.09 37.61 9.12
CA PHE A 429 11.56 36.93 10.33
C PHE A 429 10.67 37.16 11.56
N ALA A 430 10.45 36.11 12.35
CA ALA A 430 9.92 36.19 13.72
C ALA A 430 10.98 35.76 14.75
N HIS A 431 11.63 36.73 15.41
CA HIS A 431 12.57 36.44 16.51
C HIS A 431 11.85 36.06 17.81
N ASN A 432 10.78 36.80 18.13
CA ASN A 432 9.90 36.55 19.27
C ASN A 432 8.44 36.55 18.81
N VAL A 433 7.62 35.69 19.41
CA VAL A 433 6.17 35.61 19.18
C VAL A 433 5.43 35.71 20.51
N ARG A 434 4.23 36.32 20.49
CA ARG A 434 3.35 36.40 21.66
C ARG A 434 2.30 35.30 21.58
N GLY A 435 2.19 34.50 22.63
CA GLY A 435 1.15 33.46 22.77
C GLY A 435 0.67 33.34 24.21
N MET A 436 -0.29 32.47 24.49
CA MET A 436 -0.79 32.30 25.87
C MET A 436 0.28 31.75 26.82
N ALA A 437 0.19 32.16 28.09
CA ALA A 437 1.14 31.84 29.16
C ALA A 437 0.57 30.84 30.19
N ALA A 438 -0.76 30.75 30.24
CA ALA A 438 -1.60 29.85 31.03
C ALA A 438 -3.00 29.80 30.35
N GLU A 439 -3.82 28.82 30.68
CA GLU A 439 -5.22 28.77 30.22
C GLU A 439 -6.08 29.84 30.91
N SER A 440 -7.11 30.34 30.23
CA SER A 440 -8.12 31.23 30.84
C SER A 440 -8.98 30.45 31.82
N LEU A 441 -9.13 30.97 33.05
CA LEU A 441 -9.97 30.35 34.09
C LEU A 441 -11.44 30.25 33.67
N ASP A 442 -11.91 31.16 32.81
CA ASP A 442 -13.28 31.22 32.28
C ASP A 442 -13.62 30.10 31.25
N HIS A 443 -12.72 29.12 31.04
CA HIS A 443 -12.88 27.96 30.15
C HIS A 443 -13.12 28.27 28.66
N THR A 444 -13.16 29.55 28.27
CA THR A 444 -13.20 30.00 26.88
C THR A 444 -11.92 29.55 26.16
N ARG A 445 -12.04 28.64 25.19
CA ARG A 445 -10.91 28.29 24.31
C ARG A 445 -10.40 29.55 23.62
N CYS A 446 -9.10 29.76 23.70
CA CYS A 446 -8.42 30.81 22.98
C CYS A 446 -7.15 30.25 22.36
N ASP A 447 -6.97 30.49 21.06
CA ASP A 447 -5.76 30.16 20.33
C ASP A 447 -5.11 31.49 19.94
N MET A 448 -4.14 31.96 20.73
CA MET A 448 -3.42 33.20 20.47
C MET A 448 -2.00 32.90 19.99
N LEU A 449 -1.65 33.41 18.80
CA LEU A 449 -0.28 33.60 18.36
C LEU A 449 -0.20 34.87 17.49
N SER A 450 0.67 35.82 17.84
CA SER A 450 0.92 37.04 17.06
C SER A 450 2.39 37.45 17.05
N LEU A 451 2.76 38.32 16.11
CA LEU A 451 3.97 39.13 16.23
C LEU A 451 3.88 40.13 17.40
N ARG A 452 5.00 40.76 17.74
CA ARG A 452 5.18 41.54 18.97
C ARG A 452 4.34 42.83 19.03
N ASP A 453 4.04 43.38 17.87
CA ASP A 453 3.63 44.78 17.67
C ASP A 453 2.12 45.03 17.81
N THR A 454 1.32 44.00 18.13
CA THR A 454 -0.04 44.22 18.64
C THR A 454 0.04 45.04 19.94
N PRO A 455 -0.58 46.23 20.01
CA PRO A 455 -0.44 47.09 21.19
C PRO A 455 -1.09 46.42 22.40
N PHE A 456 -0.50 46.62 23.58
CA PHE A 456 -0.82 45.86 24.81
C PHE A 456 -2.31 45.88 25.24
N ASN A 457 -3.09 46.84 24.75
CA ASN A 457 -4.52 47.01 25.06
C ASN A 457 -5.46 46.31 24.07
N GLU A 458 -4.93 45.82 22.94
CA GLU A 458 -5.67 45.33 21.77
C GLU A 458 -5.40 43.82 21.55
N LEU A 459 -5.27 43.10 22.66
CA LEU A 459 -5.07 41.65 22.71
C LEU A 459 -6.41 40.92 22.53
N ASP A 460 -6.97 41.01 21.33
CA ASP A 460 -8.02 40.10 20.89
C ASP A 460 -7.49 38.67 20.78
N CYS A 461 -8.37 37.68 20.98
CA CYS A 461 -8.00 36.28 20.85
C CYS A 461 -7.86 35.87 19.36
N THR A 462 -6.71 36.17 18.77
CA THR A 462 -6.42 35.92 17.34
C THR A 462 -5.24 34.98 17.15
N LEU A 463 -5.43 33.99 16.27
CA LEU A 463 -4.38 33.11 15.76
C LEU A 463 -3.93 33.64 14.40
N ASP A 464 -2.79 34.33 14.35
CA ASP A 464 -2.20 34.70 13.06
C ASP A 464 -1.49 33.48 12.44
N THR A 465 -2.13 32.92 11.41
CA THR A 465 -1.61 31.75 10.68
C THR A 465 -0.34 32.08 9.89
N ARG A 466 -0.10 33.35 9.55
CA ARG A 466 1.14 33.79 8.90
C ARG A 466 2.35 33.62 9.82
N VAL A 467 2.17 33.73 11.13
CA VAL A 467 3.24 33.53 12.12
C VAL A 467 3.63 32.06 12.24
N LEU A 468 2.66 31.13 12.18
CA LEU A 468 2.98 29.69 12.10
C LEU A 468 3.72 29.34 10.80
N GLN A 469 3.35 29.99 9.70
CA GLN A 469 3.96 29.83 8.39
C GLN A 469 5.40 30.39 8.36
N SER A 470 5.62 31.63 8.79
CA SER A 470 6.96 32.24 8.82
C SER A 470 7.90 31.51 9.77
N LEU A 471 7.44 31.10 10.97
CA LEU A 471 8.23 30.26 11.88
C LEU A 471 8.65 28.92 11.23
N SER A 472 7.77 28.26 10.50
CA SER A 472 8.08 27.00 9.80
C SER A 472 9.06 27.21 8.65
N TYR A 473 8.91 28.30 7.90
CA TYR A 473 9.79 28.66 6.78
C TYR A 473 11.19 29.06 7.28
N GLN A 474 11.24 29.86 8.34
CA GLN A 474 12.44 30.26 9.07
C GLN A 474 13.19 29.05 9.63
N ALA A 475 12.49 28.03 10.16
CA ALA A 475 13.13 26.79 10.58
C ALA A 475 13.80 26.03 9.43
N ILE A 476 13.14 25.91 8.26
CA ILE A 476 13.75 25.25 7.09
C ILE A 476 15.00 26.05 6.65
N MET A 477 14.90 27.37 6.56
CA MET A 477 16.00 28.25 6.14
C MET A 477 17.15 28.35 7.16
N ASP A 478 16.88 28.31 8.46
CA ASP A 478 17.92 28.16 9.48
C ASP A 478 18.59 26.78 9.41
N SER A 479 17.85 25.71 9.11
CA SER A 479 18.45 24.37 8.95
C SER A 479 19.33 24.27 7.71
N PHE A 480 19.03 25.05 6.67
CA PHE A 480 19.85 25.21 5.47
C PHE A 480 21.08 26.07 5.73
N THR A 481 20.90 27.23 6.37
CA THR A 481 22.01 28.14 6.68
C THR A 481 22.94 27.59 7.77
N GLU A 482 22.48 26.77 8.71
CA GLU A 482 23.36 26.03 9.65
C GLU A 482 24.29 25.04 8.92
N LEU A 483 23.99 24.61 7.69
CA LEU A 483 24.92 23.82 6.86
C LEU A 483 25.97 24.69 6.17
N LEU A 484 25.59 25.90 5.76
CA LEU A 484 26.40 26.74 4.87
C LEU A 484 27.24 27.76 5.64
N HIS A 485 26.70 28.37 6.70
CA HIS A 485 27.36 29.42 7.48
C HIS A 485 28.74 29.03 7.98
N GLY A 486 29.62 30.03 8.04
CA GLY A 486 31.03 29.84 8.36
C GLY A 486 31.91 30.16 7.17
N LEU A 487 33.09 29.56 7.17
CA LEU A 487 34.19 29.85 6.27
C LEU A 487 35.05 28.60 6.06
N VAL A 488 35.62 28.49 4.86
CA VAL A 488 36.68 27.53 4.54
C VAL A 488 37.94 28.30 4.18
N TYR A 489 39.08 27.85 4.68
CA TYR A 489 40.41 28.37 4.37
C TYR A 489 41.46 27.27 4.50
N ILE A 490 42.64 27.49 3.93
CA ILE A 490 43.80 26.61 4.16
C ILE A 490 44.59 27.15 5.36
N ALA A 491 44.82 26.32 6.37
CA ALA A 491 45.73 26.60 7.46
C ALA A 491 47.06 25.88 7.21
N TYR A 492 48.16 26.54 7.56
CA TYR A 492 49.49 25.93 7.57
C TYR A 492 49.92 25.65 9.02
N ASN A 493 50.12 24.37 9.36
CA ASN A 493 50.87 23.96 10.54
C ASN A 493 52.30 23.53 10.14
N ALA A 494 53.28 23.81 10.99
CA ALA A 494 54.66 23.37 10.80
C ALA A 494 54.84 21.86 11.06
N GLU A 495 53.95 21.24 11.83
CA GLU A 495 53.98 19.81 12.18
C GLU A 495 53.11 18.97 11.23
N ASP A 496 51.83 19.31 11.05
CA ASP A 496 50.89 18.56 10.20
C ASP A 496 50.93 18.94 8.70
N GLY A 497 51.60 20.03 8.34
CA GLY A 497 51.56 20.61 6.99
C GLY A 497 50.29 21.43 6.73
N GLU A 498 49.80 21.42 5.49
CA GLU A 498 48.63 22.20 5.06
C GLU A 498 47.34 21.41 5.27
N ASN A 499 46.39 22.03 5.97
CA ASN A 499 45.08 21.45 6.28
C ASN A 499 43.97 22.38 5.79
N VAL A 500 42.96 21.83 5.12
CA VAL A 500 41.71 22.55 4.83
C VAL A 500 40.94 22.67 6.14
N VAL A 501 40.79 23.89 6.65
CA VAL A 501 40.01 24.18 7.85
C VAL A 501 38.66 24.74 7.42
N SER A 502 37.61 23.99 7.74
CA SER A 502 36.23 24.43 7.62
C SER A 502 35.59 24.52 9.00
N ASN A 503 34.79 25.56 9.23
CA ASN A 503 33.75 25.58 10.27
C ASN A 503 32.32 25.58 9.67
N SER A 504 32.21 25.39 8.35
CA SER A 504 30.96 25.18 7.59
C SER A 504 30.80 23.70 7.21
N SER A 505 29.57 23.23 7.03
CA SER A 505 29.26 21.90 6.48
C SER A 505 29.13 21.89 4.95
N ALA A 506 29.26 23.04 4.26
CA ALA A 506 29.23 23.12 2.79
C ALA A 506 30.15 22.09 2.08
N PRO A 507 31.38 21.79 2.56
CA PRO A 507 32.24 20.75 1.96
C PRO A 507 31.68 19.31 2.03
N SER A 508 30.64 19.07 2.82
CA SER A 508 29.94 17.78 2.94
C SER A 508 28.57 17.75 2.23
N THR A 509 28.28 18.75 1.40
CA THR A 509 27.06 18.85 0.60
C THR A 509 27.33 18.64 -0.89
N ILE A 510 26.30 18.31 -1.66
CA ILE A 510 26.37 18.20 -3.13
C ILE A 510 26.89 19.47 -3.82
N LEU A 511 26.85 20.63 -3.15
CA LEU A 511 27.29 21.90 -3.71
C LEU A 511 28.78 21.88 -4.12
N VAL A 512 29.61 20.98 -3.57
CA VAL A 512 31.02 20.80 -4.01
C VAL A 512 31.17 20.28 -5.44
N GLU A 513 30.08 19.90 -6.12
CA GLU A 513 30.10 19.54 -7.54
C GLU A 513 29.89 20.76 -8.47
N THR A 514 29.44 21.90 -7.94
CA THR A 514 29.31 23.17 -8.69
C THR A 514 30.67 23.70 -9.15
N LYS A 515 30.66 24.50 -10.22
CA LYS A 515 31.88 25.14 -10.76
C LYS A 515 32.65 25.92 -9.70
N GLU A 516 31.93 26.70 -8.89
CA GLU A 516 32.50 27.60 -7.89
C GLU A 516 33.10 26.85 -6.69
N LEU A 517 32.56 25.68 -6.31
CA LEU A 517 33.01 24.93 -5.12
C LEU A 517 33.78 23.63 -5.41
N ASN A 518 33.97 23.24 -6.67
CA ASN A 518 34.76 22.06 -7.07
C ASN A 518 36.20 22.07 -6.50
N PHE A 519 36.76 23.24 -6.19
CA PHE A 519 38.06 23.34 -5.51
C PHE A 519 38.05 22.70 -4.11
N LEU A 520 36.90 22.58 -3.44
CA LEU A 520 36.78 21.88 -2.14
C LEU A 520 36.91 20.36 -2.31
N ARG A 521 36.48 19.81 -3.45
CA ARG A 521 36.51 18.37 -3.74
C ARG A 521 37.92 17.85 -4.01
N ASN A 522 38.77 18.66 -4.64
CA ASN A 522 40.19 18.37 -4.83
C ASN A 522 41.07 19.56 -4.43
N ALA A 523 41.04 19.85 -3.13
CA ALA A 523 41.75 20.97 -2.53
C ALA A 523 43.28 20.87 -2.57
N SER A 524 43.85 19.74 -3.00
CA SER A 524 45.29 19.59 -3.25
C SER A 524 45.67 19.90 -4.71
N ALA A 525 44.84 19.53 -5.69
CA ALA A 525 45.11 19.82 -7.10
C ALA A 525 45.02 21.32 -7.43
N TYR A 526 44.08 22.06 -6.82
CA TYR A 526 43.99 23.53 -6.97
C TYR A 526 45.22 24.29 -6.43
N LEU A 527 46.11 23.62 -5.68
CA LEU A 527 47.38 24.18 -5.20
C LEU A 527 48.53 24.08 -6.21
N LEU A 528 48.29 23.44 -7.36
CA LEU A 528 49.31 23.10 -8.36
C LEU A 528 49.11 23.83 -9.71
N ASP A 529 48.01 24.57 -9.89
CA ASP A 529 47.72 25.33 -11.12
C ASP A 529 48.53 26.65 -11.18
N LEU A 530 49.84 26.48 -11.33
CA LEU A 530 50.80 27.52 -11.64
C LEU A 530 51.18 27.30 -13.11
N THR A 531 51.29 28.37 -13.90
CA THR A 531 51.69 28.22 -15.31
C THR A 531 53.13 27.70 -15.41
N GLU A 532 53.45 26.93 -16.46
CA GLU A 532 54.81 26.42 -16.72
C GLU A 532 55.87 27.54 -16.77
N GLU A 533 55.51 28.73 -17.27
CA GLU A 533 56.39 29.91 -17.20
C GLU A 533 56.68 30.39 -15.77
N MET A 534 55.76 30.17 -14.84
CA MET A 534 55.93 30.50 -13.43
C MET A 534 56.73 29.39 -12.74
N TYR A 535 56.41 28.10 -12.96
CA TYR A 535 57.25 26.97 -12.53
C TYR A 535 58.72 27.12 -12.95
N ALA A 536 58.98 27.57 -14.18
CA ALA A 536 60.33 27.80 -14.69
C ALA A 536 61.08 28.96 -14.00
N LYS A 537 60.37 30.00 -13.54
CA LYS A 537 60.96 31.16 -12.86
C LYS A 537 61.33 30.89 -11.40
N LEU A 538 60.60 30.00 -10.73
CA LEU A 538 60.74 29.71 -9.29
C LEU A 538 61.85 28.67 -8.97
N GLY A 539 62.76 28.42 -9.91
CA GLY A 539 63.95 27.57 -9.70
C GLY A 539 63.74 26.06 -9.85
N GLY A 540 62.58 25.61 -10.34
CA GLY A 540 62.27 24.19 -10.52
C GLY A 540 61.89 23.46 -9.22
N PRO A 541 61.69 22.14 -9.27
CA PRO A 541 61.00 21.42 -8.20
C PRO A 541 61.88 21.22 -6.96
N ARG A 542 61.54 21.90 -5.86
CA ARG A 542 61.81 21.41 -4.50
C ARG A 542 60.96 20.15 -4.23
N LYS A 543 61.37 19.03 -4.81
CA LYS A 543 60.74 17.71 -4.61
C LYS A 543 60.62 17.39 -3.11
N GLY A 544 59.46 16.90 -2.68
CA GLY A 544 59.33 16.17 -1.42
C GLY A 544 58.75 16.93 -0.23
N GLN A 545 58.02 18.03 -0.44
CA GLN A 545 57.14 18.57 0.61
C GLN A 545 55.68 18.66 0.12
N TRP A 546 54.88 17.67 0.57
CA TRP A 546 53.41 17.67 0.57
C TRP A 546 52.73 17.60 -0.82
N GLN A 547 52.94 16.49 -1.52
CA GLN A 547 51.96 15.94 -2.49
C GLN A 547 51.16 14.85 -1.78
N SER A 548 49.85 14.72 -2.04
CA SER A 548 49.05 13.67 -1.40
C SER A 548 49.37 12.30 -1.99
N LEU A 549 49.20 11.23 -1.20
CA LEU A 549 49.42 9.84 -1.67
C LEU A 549 48.47 9.47 -2.83
N GLN A 550 47.32 10.13 -2.88
CA GLN A 550 46.28 10.03 -3.90
C GLN A 550 46.69 10.63 -5.25
N GLU A 551 47.62 11.60 -5.26
CA GLU A 551 48.12 12.27 -6.48
C GLU A 551 49.42 11.69 -7.01
N ILE A 552 50.16 10.93 -6.20
CA ILE A 552 51.44 10.33 -6.58
C ILE A 552 51.20 9.25 -7.64
N LYS A 553 51.29 9.66 -8.91
CA LYS A 553 51.41 8.75 -10.05
C LYS A 553 52.78 8.06 -9.98
N PRO A 554 52.84 6.72 -9.84
CA PRO A 554 54.10 5.99 -9.78
C PRO A 554 54.83 6.12 -11.12
N SER A 555 56.14 6.36 -11.07
CA SER A 555 56.96 6.64 -12.26
C SER A 555 57.40 5.39 -13.05
N TRP A 556 56.88 4.21 -12.69
CA TRP A 556 57.20 2.91 -13.30
C TRP A 556 55.90 2.18 -13.62
N GLY A 557 55.81 1.56 -14.81
CA GLY A 557 54.54 1.14 -15.42
C GLY A 557 53.75 0.08 -14.63
N ASP A 558 54.47 -0.84 -13.98
CA ASP A 558 53.92 -2.02 -13.31
C ASP A 558 53.67 -1.81 -11.81
N SER A 559 53.38 -0.58 -11.39
CA SER A 559 53.08 -0.30 -9.99
C SER A 559 51.75 -0.92 -9.56
N LEU A 560 51.84 -1.82 -8.57
CA LEU A 560 50.70 -2.44 -7.87
C LEU A 560 49.79 -1.39 -7.19
N PHE A 561 50.35 -0.25 -6.79
CA PHE A 561 49.61 0.90 -6.25
C PHE A 561 49.61 2.04 -7.28
N ARG A 562 48.44 2.41 -7.78
CA ARG A 562 48.24 3.72 -8.42
C ARG A 562 47.60 4.63 -7.38
N GLY A 563 48.13 5.84 -7.20
CA GLY A 563 47.42 6.88 -6.46
C GLY A 563 46.05 7.12 -7.11
N LEU A 564 44.99 6.85 -6.35
CA LEU A 564 43.60 6.99 -6.78
C LEU A 564 42.84 7.78 -5.72
N GLY A 565 42.90 9.11 -5.84
CA GLY A 565 41.79 9.94 -5.40
C GLY A 565 40.55 9.67 -6.28
N PRO A 566 39.34 10.06 -5.85
CA PRO A 566 38.16 10.00 -6.70
C PRO A 566 38.41 10.82 -7.97
N ALA A 567 38.20 10.20 -9.14
CA ALA A 567 38.49 10.84 -10.43
C ALA A 567 37.51 12.00 -10.69
N SER A 568 38.05 13.21 -10.84
CA SER A 568 37.27 14.43 -11.08
C SER A 568 36.81 14.52 -12.54
N GLU A 569 35.86 13.67 -12.95
CA GLU A 569 35.25 13.69 -14.29
C GLU A 569 33.85 14.31 -14.32
N SER A 570 33.12 14.39 -13.19
CA SER A 570 31.81 15.02 -13.09
C SER A 570 31.86 16.32 -12.30
N SER A 571 32.03 17.48 -12.95
CA SER A 571 31.54 18.75 -12.40
C SER A 571 30.12 18.98 -12.89
N LEU A 572 29.21 19.42 -12.02
CA LEU A 572 27.95 19.99 -12.48
C LEU A 572 28.27 21.29 -13.23
N ASP A 573 27.75 21.41 -14.46
CA ASP A 573 27.80 22.66 -15.23
C ASP A 573 26.93 23.78 -14.61
N LEU A 574 26.15 23.44 -13.59
CA LEU A 574 25.22 24.27 -12.84
C LEU A 574 25.94 25.37 -12.03
N PRO A 575 25.48 26.64 -12.10
CA PRO A 575 25.96 27.71 -11.21
C PRO A 575 25.59 27.46 -9.74
N LEU A 576 26.36 28.02 -8.82
CA LEU A 576 26.12 27.89 -7.38
C LEU A 576 24.78 28.50 -6.95
N SER A 577 24.29 29.56 -7.60
CA SER A 577 22.97 30.14 -7.28
C SER A 577 21.85 29.14 -7.52
N GLU A 578 21.77 28.57 -8.72
CA GLU A 578 20.75 27.58 -9.06
C GLU A 578 20.91 26.28 -8.24
N ALA A 579 22.15 25.88 -7.93
CA ALA A 579 22.40 24.75 -7.04
C ALA A 579 21.91 24.99 -5.60
N LEU A 580 22.05 26.22 -5.07
CA LEU A 580 21.51 26.60 -3.76
C LEU A 580 19.97 26.59 -3.75
N GLU A 581 19.34 27.15 -4.78
CA GLU A 581 17.87 27.16 -4.95
C GLU A 581 17.31 25.72 -5.06
N GLN A 582 17.90 24.89 -5.92
CA GLN A 582 17.51 23.48 -6.09
C GLN A 582 17.73 22.65 -4.80
N LEU A 583 18.85 22.87 -4.09
CA LEU A 583 19.11 22.15 -2.84
C LEU A 583 18.14 22.56 -1.73
N PHE A 584 17.83 23.85 -1.63
CA PHE A 584 16.84 24.37 -0.68
C PHE A 584 15.44 23.83 -0.96
N GLN A 585 15.03 23.80 -2.24
CA GLN A 585 13.78 23.16 -2.68
C GLN A 585 13.76 21.68 -2.28
N ASN A 586 14.83 20.93 -2.56
CA ASN A 586 14.90 19.51 -2.24
C ASN A 586 14.83 19.27 -0.72
N ILE A 587 15.45 20.11 0.10
CA ILE A 587 15.36 20.08 1.57
C ILE A 587 13.93 20.34 2.03
N THR A 588 13.29 21.37 1.47
CA THR A 588 11.89 21.74 1.77
C THR A 588 10.94 20.58 1.50
N ILE A 589 10.98 19.99 0.30
CA ILE A 589 10.11 18.85 -0.05
C ILE A 589 10.45 17.60 0.78
N SER A 590 11.74 17.38 1.10
CA SER A 590 12.17 16.25 1.93
C SER A 590 11.57 16.25 3.33
N MET A 591 11.01 17.36 3.83
CA MET A 591 10.30 17.37 5.13
C MET A 591 9.10 16.42 5.16
N MET A 592 8.47 16.12 4.01
CA MET A 592 7.37 15.14 3.87
C MET A 592 7.80 13.71 4.26
N SER A 593 9.10 13.38 4.17
CA SER A 593 9.64 12.05 4.47
C SER A 593 9.52 11.63 5.94
N SER A 594 9.18 12.54 6.85
CA SER A 594 9.03 12.22 8.27
C SER A 594 7.60 12.44 8.77
N PRO A 595 6.92 11.38 9.26
CA PRO A 595 5.62 11.50 9.94
C PRO A 595 5.61 12.45 11.15
N LEU A 596 6.78 12.80 11.70
CA LEU A 596 6.91 13.80 12.77
C LEU A 596 6.64 15.24 12.29
N LEU A 597 6.76 15.52 10.99
CA LEU A 597 6.56 16.85 10.38
C LEU A 597 5.27 16.96 9.54
N GLN A 598 4.52 15.87 9.39
CA GLN A 598 3.21 15.82 8.71
C GLN A 598 2.10 16.40 9.60
N SER A 599 0.97 16.80 9.02
CA SER A 599 -0.15 17.41 9.75
C SER A 599 -0.93 16.39 10.60
N ASP A 600 -1.25 16.76 11.84
CA ASP A 600 -2.01 15.89 12.74
C ASP A 600 -3.46 15.70 12.28
N ASN A 601 -4.03 14.53 12.60
CA ASN A 601 -5.43 14.18 12.30
C ASN A 601 -6.46 15.20 12.86
N SER A 602 -6.08 15.98 13.89
CA SER A 602 -6.91 17.00 14.53
C SER A 602 -6.53 18.44 14.16
N SER A 603 -5.57 18.65 13.26
CA SER A 603 -5.17 20.00 12.83
C SER A 603 -6.24 20.62 11.92
N ALA A 604 -6.63 21.87 12.21
CA ALA A 604 -7.50 22.65 11.33
C ALA A 604 -6.84 23.02 9.98
N PHE A 605 -5.49 22.96 9.91
CA PHE A 605 -4.70 23.27 8.73
C PHE A 605 -4.29 22.04 7.92
N ARG A 606 -4.83 20.86 8.24
CA ARG A 606 -4.53 19.63 7.50
C ARG A 606 -5.10 19.71 6.07
N PRO A 607 -4.33 19.38 5.02
CA PRO A 607 -4.83 19.26 3.66
C PRO A 607 -5.98 18.26 3.51
N ALA A 608 -6.84 18.50 2.51
CA ALA A 608 -7.85 17.54 2.07
C ALA A 608 -7.18 16.27 1.48
N PRO A 609 -7.87 15.10 1.50
CA PRO A 609 -7.40 13.91 0.78
C PRO A 609 -7.15 14.20 -0.70
N VAL A 610 -6.14 13.55 -1.28
CA VAL A 610 -5.74 13.71 -2.68
C VAL A 610 -6.21 12.50 -3.49
N GLU A 611 -6.59 12.71 -4.74
CA GLU A 611 -6.92 11.62 -5.66
C GLU A 611 -5.65 10.84 -6.05
N VAL A 612 -5.48 9.64 -5.48
CA VAL A 612 -4.36 8.74 -5.78
C VAL A 612 -4.77 7.74 -6.85
N THR A 613 -3.95 7.60 -7.89
CA THR A 613 -4.06 6.55 -8.90
C THR A 613 -3.23 5.34 -8.49
N PHE A 614 -3.84 4.15 -8.47
CA PHE A 614 -3.18 2.92 -8.04
C PHE A 614 -2.80 2.05 -9.24
N GLY A 615 -1.50 1.83 -9.44
CA GLY A 615 -0.94 1.03 -10.54
C GLY A 615 -0.88 -0.48 -10.25
N MET A 616 -1.62 -0.97 -9.25
CA MET A 616 -1.72 -2.38 -8.91
C MET A 616 -2.92 -3.04 -9.60
N ARG A 617 -2.75 -4.30 -10.00
CA ARG A 617 -3.81 -5.11 -10.61
C ARG A 617 -4.50 -5.91 -9.52
N GLU A 618 -5.75 -5.58 -9.23
CA GLU A 618 -6.57 -6.33 -8.29
C GLU A 618 -7.22 -7.52 -9.00
N ASN A 619 -7.13 -8.70 -8.40
CA ASN A 619 -7.95 -9.82 -8.81
C ASN A 619 -9.38 -9.56 -8.31
N VAL A 620 -10.39 -9.71 -9.18
CA VAL A 620 -11.80 -9.54 -8.83
C VAL A 620 -12.60 -10.74 -9.33
N TYR A 621 -13.72 -11.03 -8.67
CA TYR A 621 -14.67 -11.99 -9.22
C TYR A 621 -15.41 -11.40 -10.42
N GLU A 622 -15.53 -12.20 -11.48
CA GLU A 622 -16.28 -11.88 -12.70
C GLU A 622 -17.37 -12.93 -12.88
N TYR A 623 -18.64 -12.50 -12.84
CA TYR A 623 -19.80 -13.40 -12.96
C TYR A 623 -20.49 -13.30 -14.33
N ALA A 624 -20.39 -14.36 -15.12
CA ALA A 624 -21.02 -14.45 -16.44
C ALA A 624 -22.50 -14.87 -16.35
N GLN A 625 -23.37 -13.95 -15.89
CA GLN A 625 -24.82 -14.16 -15.70
C GLN A 625 -25.51 -14.85 -16.89
N GLU A 626 -25.22 -14.41 -18.12
CA GLU A 626 -25.82 -14.97 -19.34
C GLU A 626 -25.56 -16.47 -19.48
N LYS A 627 -24.35 -16.94 -19.16
CA LYS A 627 -23.96 -18.35 -19.27
C LYS A 627 -24.70 -19.22 -18.25
N LEU A 628 -24.96 -18.70 -17.05
CA LEU A 628 -25.73 -19.40 -16.01
C LEU A 628 -27.19 -19.57 -16.46
N TRP A 629 -27.82 -18.48 -16.90
CA TRP A 629 -29.23 -18.50 -17.32
C TRP A 629 -29.47 -19.21 -18.66
N LEU A 630 -28.49 -19.26 -19.57
CA LEU A 630 -28.54 -20.12 -20.75
C LEU A 630 -28.62 -21.60 -20.36
N ALA A 631 -27.72 -22.05 -19.48
CA ALA A 631 -27.63 -23.45 -19.05
C ALA A 631 -28.85 -23.89 -18.22
N TYR A 632 -29.25 -23.09 -17.23
CA TYR A 632 -30.45 -23.41 -16.43
C TYR A 632 -31.75 -23.17 -17.20
N GLY A 633 -31.86 -22.13 -18.04
CA GLY A 633 -33.06 -21.86 -18.82
C GLY A 633 -33.43 -22.99 -19.77
N LEU A 634 -32.44 -23.60 -20.43
CA LEU A 634 -32.64 -24.79 -21.27
C LEU A 634 -33.07 -26.02 -20.45
N ALA A 635 -32.42 -26.29 -19.32
CA ALA A 635 -32.73 -27.44 -18.47
C ALA A 635 -34.10 -27.33 -17.77
N ILE A 636 -34.43 -26.14 -17.25
CA ILE A 636 -35.72 -25.84 -16.62
C ILE A 636 -36.83 -25.82 -17.67
N GLY A 637 -36.65 -25.13 -18.80
CA GLY A 637 -37.66 -25.02 -19.85
C GLY A 637 -38.06 -26.37 -20.45
N THR A 638 -37.09 -27.25 -20.69
CA THR A 638 -37.36 -28.63 -21.13
C THR A 638 -38.03 -29.46 -20.03
N SER A 639 -37.59 -29.35 -18.78
CA SER A 639 -38.21 -30.04 -17.64
C SER A 639 -39.67 -29.62 -17.42
N CYS A 640 -39.97 -28.30 -17.50
CA CYS A 640 -41.31 -27.75 -17.41
C CYS A 640 -42.26 -28.35 -18.47
N ALA A 641 -41.82 -28.42 -19.74
CA ALA A 641 -42.62 -28.99 -20.81
C ALA A 641 -42.96 -30.48 -20.55
N ILE A 642 -42.02 -31.25 -19.97
CA ILE A 642 -42.23 -32.66 -19.65
C ILE A 642 -43.14 -32.83 -18.41
N VAL A 643 -43.00 -31.98 -17.39
CA VAL A 643 -43.89 -32.00 -16.22
C VAL A 643 -45.33 -31.64 -16.62
N ILE A 644 -45.52 -30.67 -17.51
CA ILE A 644 -46.85 -30.33 -18.08
C ILE A 644 -47.45 -31.54 -18.82
N LEU A 645 -46.66 -32.26 -19.61
CA LEU A 645 -47.08 -33.51 -20.25
C LEU A 645 -47.47 -34.59 -19.23
N GLY A 646 -46.68 -34.78 -18.17
CA GLY A 646 -46.98 -35.73 -17.09
C GLY A 646 -48.28 -35.40 -16.37
N LEU A 647 -48.52 -34.13 -16.06
CA LEU A 647 -49.79 -33.65 -15.47
C LEU A 647 -50.98 -33.87 -16.40
N LEU A 648 -50.82 -33.58 -17.70
CA LEU A 648 -51.87 -33.80 -18.71
C LEU A 648 -52.23 -35.29 -18.85
N ILE A 649 -51.25 -36.19 -18.74
CA ILE A 649 -51.48 -37.65 -18.74
C ILE A 649 -52.23 -38.11 -17.48
N ILE A 650 -51.86 -37.60 -16.30
CA ILE A 650 -52.61 -37.89 -15.05
C ILE A 650 -54.06 -37.37 -15.16
N TYR A 651 -54.25 -36.15 -15.66
CA TYR A 651 -55.56 -35.54 -15.82
C TYR A 651 -56.48 -36.32 -16.77
N LEU A 652 -55.96 -36.76 -17.94
CA LEU A 652 -56.73 -37.51 -18.92
C LEU A 652 -57.14 -38.92 -18.44
N HIS A 653 -56.36 -39.53 -17.54
CA HIS A 653 -56.58 -40.93 -17.11
C HIS A 653 -57.12 -41.07 -15.68
N GLY A 654 -57.22 -39.99 -14.90
CA GLY A 654 -57.78 -40.01 -13.53
C GLY A 654 -56.96 -40.81 -12.51
N ALA A 655 -55.70 -41.14 -12.83
CA ALA A 655 -54.81 -41.94 -12.00
C ALA A 655 -53.35 -41.49 -12.16
N ALA A 656 -52.57 -41.65 -11.10
CA ALA A 656 -51.11 -41.51 -11.12
C ALA A 656 -50.45 -42.86 -10.80
N PHE A 657 -49.21 -43.04 -11.26
CA PHE A 657 -48.42 -44.26 -11.03
C PHE A 657 -47.07 -43.93 -10.40
N GLU A 658 -46.62 -44.81 -9.51
CA GLU A 658 -45.37 -44.66 -8.75
C GLU A 658 -44.36 -45.70 -9.23
N ASP A 659 -43.08 -45.34 -9.27
CA ASP A 659 -41.96 -46.25 -9.57
C ASP A 659 -41.64 -47.14 -8.36
N GLU A 660 -42.59 -47.97 -8.01
CA GLU A 660 -42.47 -48.95 -6.94
C GLU A 660 -42.61 -50.38 -7.48
N PHE A 661 -41.93 -51.31 -6.80
CA PHE A 661 -42.24 -52.73 -6.90
C PHE A 661 -43.73 -53.03 -6.66
N SER A 662 -44.40 -52.28 -5.78
CA SER A 662 -45.85 -52.41 -5.54
C SER A 662 -46.66 -52.14 -6.82
N THR A 663 -46.28 -51.15 -7.64
CA THR A 663 -46.90 -50.85 -8.93
C THR A 663 -46.58 -51.95 -9.93
N CYS A 664 -45.31 -52.34 -10.05
CA CYS A 664 -44.88 -53.39 -10.99
C CYS A 664 -45.58 -54.74 -10.72
N LEU A 665 -45.70 -55.15 -9.45
CA LEU A 665 -46.39 -56.37 -9.04
C LEU A 665 -47.90 -56.33 -9.31
N ARG A 666 -48.55 -55.16 -9.10
CA ARG A 666 -49.97 -54.95 -9.46
C ARG A 666 -50.18 -55.04 -10.97
N LEU A 667 -49.24 -54.52 -11.76
CA LEU A 667 -49.29 -54.57 -13.23
C LEU A 667 -49.08 -56.00 -13.76
N SER A 668 -48.06 -56.72 -13.27
CA SER A 668 -47.76 -58.07 -13.74
C SER A 668 -48.86 -59.08 -13.40
N ARG A 669 -49.48 -58.98 -12.21
CA ARG A 669 -50.63 -59.80 -11.82
C ARG A 669 -51.90 -59.52 -12.64
N GLY A 670 -52.02 -58.34 -13.22
CA GLY A 670 -53.12 -57.96 -14.12
C GLY A 670 -52.80 -58.13 -15.62
N ALA A 671 -51.60 -58.56 -15.98
CA ALA A 671 -51.16 -58.64 -17.36
C ALA A 671 -51.69 -59.88 -18.08
N ILE A 672 -52.05 -59.71 -19.34
CA ILE A 672 -52.33 -60.81 -20.28
C ILE A 672 -51.06 -61.03 -21.10
N ILE A 673 -50.55 -62.27 -21.09
CA ILE A 673 -49.34 -62.69 -21.81
C ILE A 673 -49.73 -63.76 -22.84
N ASP A 674 -49.10 -63.77 -24.01
CA ASP A 674 -49.43 -64.66 -25.13
C ASP A 674 -48.99 -66.13 -24.96
N ALA A 675 -48.19 -66.43 -23.94
CA ALA A 675 -47.79 -67.78 -23.55
C ALA A 675 -47.54 -67.87 -22.03
N GLU A 676 -47.39 -69.09 -21.53
CA GLU A 676 -47.01 -69.37 -20.14
C GLU A 676 -45.48 -69.37 -19.97
N ILE A 677 -45.00 -68.85 -18.84
CA ILE A 677 -43.59 -68.92 -18.44
C ILE A 677 -43.33 -70.30 -17.83
N ARG A 678 -42.25 -70.96 -18.22
CA ARG A 678 -41.89 -72.29 -17.71
C ARG A 678 -41.41 -72.21 -16.27
N GLU A 679 -41.73 -73.22 -15.47
CA GLU A 679 -41.34 -73.33 -14.05
C GLU A 679 -39.83 -73.13 -13.81
N GLN A 680 -39.00 -73.68 -14.70
CA GLN A 680 -37.54 -73.52 -14.70
C GLN A 680 -37.05 -72.06 -14.72
N ASP A 681 -37.84 -71.13 -15.28
CA ASP A 681 -37.49 -69.72 -15.46
C ASP A 681 -38.12 -68.82 -14.37
N TYR A 682 -38.83 -69.38 -13.39
CA TYR A 682 -39.41 -68.64 -12.24
C TYR A 682 -38.36 -68.07 -11.26
N ASN A 683 -37.10 -68.49 -11.40
CA ASN A 683 -35.98 -67.99 -10.59
C ASN A 683 -35.54 -66.56 -10.94
N GLY A 684 -36.00 -66.00 -12.07
CA GLY A 684 -35.62 -64.66 -12.54
C GLY A 684 -34.16 -64.51 -12.98
N SER A 685 -33.43 -65.60 -13.23
CA SER A 685 -31.99 -65.53 -13.55
C SER A 685 -31.70 -64.86 -14.89
N ALA A 686 -30.74 -63.95 -14.92
CA ALA A 686 -30.23 -63.35 -16.16
C ALA A 686 -29.27 -64.29 -16.91
N PRO A 687 -29.20 -64.23 -18.27
CA PRO A 687 -29.94 -63.33 -19.16
C PRO A 687 -31.37 -63.81 -19.45
N LEU A 688 -32.28 -62.86 -19.68
CA LEU A 688 -33.68 -63.14 -20.01
C LEU A 688 -33.81 -64.12 -21.18
N PRO A 689 -34.50 -65.28 -21.03
CA PRO A 689 -34.59 -66.29 -22.08
C PRO A 689 -35.15 -65.75 -23.40
N GLY A 690 -34.57 -66.19 -24.52
CA GLY A 690 -34.90 -65.68 -25.86
C GLY A 690 -36.32 -65.95 -26.35
N TYR A 691 -37.09 -66.79 -25.64
CA TYR A 691 -38.52 -66.96 -25.83
C TYR A 691 -39.31 -65.91 -25.02
N VAL A 692 -39.04 -65.79 -23.71
CA VAL A 692 -39.64 -64.78 -22.82
C VAL A 692 -39.44 -63.37 -23.35
N LYS A 693 -38.25 -63.03 -23.83
CA LYS A 693 -37.94 -61.72 -24.43
C LYS A 693 -38.88 -61.34 -25.60
N LYS A 694 -39.45 -62.32 -26.30
CA LYS A 694 -40.36 -62.16 -27.45
C LYS A 694 -41.85 -62.29 -27.09
N MET A 695 -42.18 -62.86 -25.92
CA MET A 695 -43.57 -62.99 -25.47
C MET A 695 -44.23 -61.61 -25.40
N GLN A 696 -45.49 -61.57 -25.81
CA GLN A 696 -46.29 -60.36 -25.95
C GLN A 696 -47.12 -60.14 -24.70
N ILE A 697 -47.04 -58.93 -24.16
CA ILE A 697 -47.75 -58.47 -22.97
C ILE A 697 -48.75 -57.36 -23.35
N ARG A 698 -49.98 -57.48 -22.84
CA ARG A 698 -51.03 -56.46 -22.88
C ARG A 698 -51.61 -56.28 -21.49
N PHE A 699 -51.80 -55.03 -21.08
CA PHE A 699 -52.52 -54.71 -19.85
C PHE A 699 -53.99 -54.40 -20.19
N PRO A 700 -54.97 -54.93 -19.43
CA PRO A 700 -56.39 -54.63 -19.64
C PRO A 700 -56.72 -53.22 -19.17
N GLU A 701 -57.62 -52.56 -19.91
CA GLU A 701 -58.14 -51.24 -19.55
C GLU A 701 -59.33 -51.40 -18.57
N GLY A 702 -59.69 -50.34 -17.83
CA GLY A 702 -60.41 -50.45 -16.55
C GLY A 702 -61.74 -51.24 -16.52
N SER A 703 -62.41 -51.41 -17.65
CA SER A 703 -63.64 -52.20 -17.80
C SER A 703 -63.42 -53.68 -18.17
N GLU A 704 -62.27 -54.04 -18.76
CA GLU A 704 -61.98 -55.44 -19.17
C GLU A 704 -61.62 -56.33 -17.98
N ALA A 705 -61.07 -55.77 -16.89
CA ALA A 705 -60.59 -56.53 -15.73
C ALA A 705 -61.67 -57.36 -14.99
N SER A 706 -62.97 -57.10 -15.22
CA SER A 706 -64.07 -57.83 -14.57
C SER A 706 -64.51 -59.11 -15.28
N SER A 707 -63.98 -59.43 -16.47
CA SER A 707 -64.42 -60.60 -17.27
C SER A 707 -63.45 -61.80 -17.22
N VAL A 708 -62.26 -61.64 -16.62
CA VAL A 708 -61.27 -62.72 -16.50
C VAL A 708 -61.75 -63.75 -15.47
N LYS A 709 -62.21 -64.92 -15.95
CA LYS A 709 -62.64 -66.03 -15.09
C LYS A 709 -61.46 -66.57 -14.28
N ARG A 710 -61.71 -66.84 -12.99
CA ARG A 710 -60.75 -67.48 -12.07
C ARG A 710 -60.38 -68.88 -12.58
N GLY A 711 -59.09 -69.18 -12.63
CA GLY A 711 -58.61 -70.54 -12.40
C GLY A 711 -58.82 -70.89 -10.92
N THR A 712 -59.41 -72.04 -10.64
CA THR A 712 -59.65 -72.53 -9.28
C THR A 712 -58.42 -73.23 -8.72
N TYR A 713 -57.98 -72.77 -7.55
CA TYR A 713 -57.22 -73.60 -6.61
C TYR A 713 -57.97 -73.58 -5.28
N GLU A 714 -58.30 -74.77 -4.78
CA GLU A 714 -59.04 -74.93 -3.53
C GLU A 714 -58.10 -74.69 -2.35
N ALA A 715 -58.60 -74.01 -1.32
CA ALA A 715 -57.93 -74.00 -0.03
C ALA A 715 -58.18 -75.35 0.65
N VAL A 716 -57.15 -76.19 0.75
CA VAL A 716 -57.19 -77.42 1.56
C VAL A 716 -57.19 -77.01 3.03
N ALA A 717 -58.40 -76.83 3.57
CA ALA A 717 -58.60 -76.69 5.01
C ALA A 717 -58.61 -78.10 5.64
N THR A 718 -57.59 -78.41 6.44
CA THR A 718 -57.63 -79.52 7.40
C THR A 718 -57.64 -78.93 8.81
N GLU A 719 -58.84 -78.77 9.37
CA GLU A 719 -58.99 -78.44 10.78
C GLU A 719 -58.61 -79.66 11.63
N SER A 720 -57.72 -79.44 12.60
CA SER A 720 -57.56 -80.33 13.75
C SER A 720 -57.63 -79.46 15.00
N GLU A 721 -58.83 -79.35 15.54
CA GLU A 721 -59.19 -78.35 16.55
C GLU A 721 -58.91 -78.86 17.97
N GLN A 722 -58.05 -78.13 18.70
CA GLN A 722 -58.16 -77.95 20.15
C GLN A 722 -57.87 -76.47 20.44
N GLN A 723 -58.84 -75.61 20.79
CA GLN A 723 -59.76 -75.63 21.94
C GLN A 723 -59.00 -75.46 23.27
N TYR A 724 -59.05 -74.32 23.99
CA TYR A 724 -59.64 -72.99 23.70
C TYR A 724 -59.25 -71.97 24.83
N ASP A 725 -59.60 -70.68 24.64
CA ASP A 725 -60.03 -69.68 25.65
C ASP A 725 -59.01 -69.06 26.67
N GLN A 726 -59.12 -67.82 27.21
CA GLN A 726 -59.93 -66.57 27.02
C GLN A 726 -59.12 -65.37 27.62
N VAL A 727 -58.94 -64.19 26.98
CA VAL A 727 -59.80 -62.95 26.98
C VAL A 727 -59.82 -62.21 28.35
N PRO A 728 -59.93 -60.85 28.49
CA PRO A 728 -60.17 -59.77 27.50
C PRO A 728 -59.17 -58.58 27.48
N ILE A 729 -59.46 -57.63 26.58
CA ILE A 729 -59.00 -56.20 26.50
C ILE A 729 -59.97 -55.29 27.34
N PRO A 730 -59.88 -53.93 27.41
CA PRO A 730 -58.81 -52.96 27.09
C PRO A 730 -58.60 -51.85 28.18
N SER A 731 -57.70 -50.88 27.94
CA SER A 731 -58.00 -49.41 28.00
C SER A 731 -56.77 -48.52 27.77
N HIS A 732 -57.04 -47.27 27.32
CA HIS A 732 -56.33 -45.97 27.43
C HIS A 732 -54.79 -45.84 27.63
N THR A 733 -54.10 -44.72 27.36
CA THR A 733 -54.19 -43.56 26.40
C THR A 733 -52.93 -42.68 26.69
N SER A 734 -52.32 -42.08 25.66
CA SER A 734 -51.35 -40.94 25.70
C SER A 734 -50.02 -41.00 26.51
N ILE A 735 -48.91 -40.74 25.79
CA ILE A 735 -47.80 -39.79 26.11
C ILE A 735 -47.03 -39.94 27.45
N GLY A 736 -45.70 -40.11 27.41
CA GLY A 736 -44.85 -39.98 28.62
C GLY A 736 -43.38 -40.43 28.50
N SER A 737 -42.57 -39.65 27.80
CA SER A 737 -41.10 -39.78 27.58
C SER A 737 -40.18 -39.93 28.81
N VAL A 738 -38.96 -40.47 28.57
CA VAL A 738 -37.61 -40.11 29.13
C VAL A 738 -36.77 -41.26 29.77
N SER A 739 -35.48 -41.30 29.35
CA SER A 739 -34.26 -41.93 29.92
C SER A 739 -34.21 -43.43 30.26
N THR A 740 -33.23 -44.11 29.66
CA THR A 740 -32.66 -45.40 30.08
C THR A 740 -31.47 -45.24 31.04
N LEU A 741 -31.08 -46.32 31.71
CA LEU A 741 -29.83 -46.45 32.47
C LEU A 741 -29.05 -47.71 32.01
N ALA A 742 -27.83 -47.88 32.54
CA ALA A 742 -26.86 -48.96 32.30
C ALA A 742 -27.41 -50.39 32.64
N ASP A 743 -26.74 -51.52 32.37
CA ASP A 743 -25.30 -51.75 32.17
C ASP A 743 -24.96 -53.12 31.53
N HIS A 744 -23.66 -53.35 31.23
CA HIS A 744 -22.88 -54.60 31.11
C HIS A 744 -23.50 -55.95 30.63
N GLY A 745 -22.91 -56.52 29.56
CA GLY A 745 -22.97 -57.97 29.21
C GLY A 745 -22.04 -58.35 28.02
N PRO A 746 -21.23 -59.44 28.02
CA PRO A 746 -20.06 -59.55 27.10
C PRO A 746 -19.89 -60.89 26.31
N VAL A 747 -18.72 -61.04 25.64
CA VAL A 747 -18.10 -62.26 25.00
C VAL A 747 -18.57 -62.58 23.56
N GLY A 748 -17.71 -62.95 22.59
CA GLY A 748 -16.23 -63.06 22.56
C GLY A 748 -15.67 -63.84 21.34
N HIS A 749 -14.34 -64.11 21.33
CA HIS A 749 -13.48 -64.64 20.24
C HIS A 749 -13.17 -63.61 19.11
N ASP A 750 -11.93 -63.42 18.63
CA ASP A 750 -10.57 -63.94 18.98
C ASP A 750 -9.50 -62.93 18.42
N THR A 751 -8.15 -63.08 18.40
CA THR A 751 -7.22 -64.22 18.59
C THR A 751 -5.83 -63.79 19.15
N LEU A 752 -4.99 -64.80 19.40
CA LEU A 752 -3.53 -64.85 19.69
C LEU A 752 -2.59 -64.14 18.66
N ALA A 753 -1.29 -63.86 18.90
CA ALA A 753 -0.44 -63.67 20.10
C ALA A 753 1.02 -63.33 19.68
N GLY A 754 1.88 -62.82 20.59
CA GLY A 754 3.36 -62.81 20.40
C GLY A 754 4.14 -61.72 21.18
N GLN A 755 5.28 -62.08 21.78
CA GLN A 755 6.22 -61.18 22.49
C GLN A 755 7.68 -61.44 22.04
N HIS A 756 8.54 -60.41 21.91
CA HIS A 756 9.79 -60.24 22.70
C HIS A 756 10.70 -59.07 22.24
N GLU A 757 11.39 -58.50 23.24
CA GLU A 757 12.74 -57.89 23.31
C GLU A 757 13.54 -57.26 22.13
N ARG A 758 14.13 -56.09 22.47
CA ARG A 758 15.55 -55.63 22.32
C ARG A 758 16.20 -55.31 20.95
N THR A 759 16.71 -54.07 20.92
CA THR A 759 18.02 -53.60 20.41
C THR A 759 18.43 -53.75 18.92
N ALA A 760 18.42 -52.58 18.26
CA ALA A 760 19.62 -51.87 17.75
C ALA A 760 20.16 -52.08 16.31
N LEU A 761 20.68 -50.95 15.80
CA LEU A 761 21.73 -50.73 14.78
C LEU A 761 21.40 -50.75 13.26
N VAL A 762 21.82 -49.63 12.63
CA VAL A 762 22.45 -49.49 11.28
C VAL A 762 21.56 -49.40 10.03
N ASN A 763 21.52 -48.16 9.49
CA ASN A 763 21.55 -47.73 8.07
C ASN A 763 20.41 -48.15 7.10
N ASP A 764 20.12 -47.41 6.00
CA ASP A 764 20.82 -46.26 5.39
C ASP A 764 19.87 -45.29 4.61
N HIS A 765 20.47 -44.20 4.10
CA HIS A 765 20.14 -43.45 2.87
C HIS A 765 19.03 -42.35 2.81
N THR A 766 19.52 -41.10 2.83
CA THR A 766 19.32 -39.99 1.83
C THR A 766 18.01 -39.17 1.74
N GLY A 767 18.18 -37.84 1.58
CA GLY A 767 17.13 -36.83 1.25
C GLY A 767 16.63 -36.03 2.48
N LEU A 768 17.07 -34.82 2.83
CA LEU A 768 17.37 -33.57 2.08
C LEU A 768 16.17 -33.08 1.24
N VAL A 769 15.71 -31.82 1.32
CA VAL A 769 16.29 -30.58 1.89
C VAL A 769 15.24 -29.81 2.74
N GLN A 770 15.69 -29.07 3.75
CA GLN A 770 14.99 -27.89 4.28
C GLN A 770 16.01 -26.74 4.37
N GLU A 771 15.68 -25.57 3.83
CA GLU A 771 16.63 -24.48 3.59
C GLU A 771 16.32 -23.24 4.45
N GLN A 772 17.30 -22.81 5.25
CA GLN A 772 17.37 -21.46 5.82
C GLN A 772 18.82 -21.01 5.77
N VAL A 773 19.05 -19.82 5.20
CA VAL A 773 20.37 -19.19 5.09
C VAL A 773 20.41 -17.97 5.98
N VAL A 774 21.42 -17.88 6.84
CA VAL A 774 21.79 -16.66 7.56
C VAL A 774 23.28 -16.38 7.33
N LEU A 775 23.57 -15.10 7.11
CA LEU A 775 24.84 -14.47 6.79
C LEU A 775 26.08 -15.09 7.48
N ALA A 776 27.15 -15.28 6.70
CA ALA A 776 28.46 -15.71 7.19
C ALA A 776 29.45 -14.53 7.27
N SER A 777 30.29 -14.54 8.30
CA SER A 777 31.44 -13.64 8.45
C SER A 777 32.77 -14.39 8.31
N SER A 778 33.68 -13.85 7.51
CA SER A 778 35.11 -14.24 7.47
C SER A 778 35.85 -13.80 8.75
N PRO A 779 37.14 -14.16 8.99
CA PRO A 779 38.11 -14.79 8.07
C PRO A 779 38.86 -16.03 8.62
N GLY A 780 39.61 -16.70 7.73
CA GLY A 780 40.63 -17.70 8.08
C GLY A 780 41.69 -17.81 6.98
N VAL A 781 42.97 -17.73 7.34
CA VAL A 781 44.14 -17.73 6.43
C VAL A 781 44.88 -19.08 6.52
N VAL A 782 45.48 -19.57 5.41
CA VAL A 782 46.84 -20.18 5.32
C VAL A 782 47.07 -20.89 3.96
N HIS A 783 48.27 -20.67 3.38
CA HIS A 783 48.89 -21.34 2.20
C HIS A 783 49.40 -22.78 2.56
N PRO A 784 49.98 -23.63 1.67
CA PRO A 784 50.57 -23.37 0.34
C PRO A 784 50.09 -24.41 -0.72
N ASP A 785 50.77 -24.82 -1.80
CA ASP A 785 52.09 -24.57 -2.43
C ASP A 785 51.92 -24.72 -3.96
N ASP A 786 52.39 -23.76 -4.77
CA ASP A 786 52.92 -23.89 -6.16
C ASP A 786 53.30 -22.50 -6.73
#